data_AF-A0A813P0Z9-F1
#
_entry.id   AF-A0A813P0Z9-F1
#
_cell.length_a   1.000
_cell.length_b   1.000
_cell.length_c   1.000
_cell.angle_alpha   90.00
_cell.angle_beta   90.00
_cell.angle_gamma   90.00
#
_symmetry.space_group_name_H-M   'P 1'
#
loop_
_entity.id
_entity.type
_entity.pdbx_description
1 polymer ?
#
loop_
_entity_poly.entity_id
_entity_poly.type
_entity_poly.pdbx_seq_one_letter_code
_entity_poly.pdbx_strand_id
1 'polypeptide(L)'
;MNFSLLFMFYIGAAEFHENSLLAFDKGLANGVEMLELDCHLTKDHQVVVHHDPSLHRTTGHLGYIKDIEYAKLPAINNKIQLYCDSDLTISCDNSPSNSDLLRIPLLKDVFARYPTTPINIDIKVNDDELIKQVSDLIQKYRREHITIWGSFSHTVCRKLTLQNPRIIRFCSFKEAAYVVFAYWTGLLPFLPLTPGAFEVPIPGEVFQKFTENINWKYKIILYLAERILNNKSMFAHLQRRGIPVYVWILNNDREFQYAFTEMGVTGNAFVPHSLSSTFRVSKQKAHMANARTDAIIDAWKSKAGLTLSAEEEQKLKAWFAGAAERIQTRREGGKKLFVELTAAVESNDSAKADELLKKLREGFRQLSEGREKALDEFDNILSADQRARIVVAAVKQAKESGRPIKFALILSLVVFLSHGKLQNIDHLKMASAIFTTFLCRQQRFLTLTRSPVATQLWTRLASTSVQQQQQQTANKPVNLQQLKNLKVDYQDDIAVVQFNQENSKVNTLSKGMMDEFVPLFEQLQNDDKVKGIVVMSAKPGSFIAGADINMLESAKNRDELFKISRNGQDVMHKIEQSRKPIVAAIAGSCLGGGFEVALACHYRIAMNDKRTGFGVPEIKLGLLPGAGGTQRLIQKLSLPDALDLVLTGKEVKTKKAKSLGLVDAVVEPIGPGLQTAEEKNIDYLRSVAVQKAKELTFKKHVKPQPGLLENIKSKIMSTSYVQNYIFEQAKKKVMSQTQGLYPAPLKILDVIKQTVESGSKVGYNAEAEGFADLGTTSESKALISLFHGRTECKKNKYGKPEREVKNIAVIGAGLMGAGIAHVSIDKGFNVILRDQTTKALSRGYSQITKGYQGYVKRKRLTNTEYDRILANLECQTTFDNLEKCDMVIEAVFEDLGLKQKVLAEIEQRIPEHCVFASNTSALPIHEIAANSKRPEKVIGMHYFSPVDKMELLEIVRAKQTSDDTVRSAVSVGLKQGKVVIVVGDGPGFYTTRLLMFAGAEVFRLLQEGASPKDIDKATKKFGFPVGSATLFDEVGIDVAAHIARDMQSVFGERLADKSMPALFQDLVSNNLHGRKTGQGLYIYQAGVKGGDREVNPKFTELIKNYAAEAKEQVTTESIQWRTGLRFLNEAARCLEEKIITSPTDGDIGAVFGLGFPPMKGGPFRFMDTYGVSKIVDLMNSYRSKYGERFAPTQLLVDMAKEDKKFYS
;
A
#
# COMPACT_ATOMS: atom_id res chain seq x y z
N MET A 1 -4.95 48.06 -21.09
CA MET A 1 -3.72 47.36 -20.66
C MET A 1 -4.07 46.46 -19.46
N ASN A 2 -3.50 45.29 -19.20
CA ASN A 2 -2.09 44.86 -19.09
C ASN A 2 -1.39 45.22 -17.77
N PHE A 3 -2.13 45.30 -16.66
CA PHE A 3 -1.55 45.24 -15.31
C PHE A 3 -0.99 43.83 -15.00
N SER A 4 0.32 43.66 -15.27
CA SER A 4 1.33 43.32 -14.27
C SER A 4 1.14 42.14 -13.29
N LEU A 5 0.38 41.09 -13.66
CA LEU A 5 0.59 39.75 -13.05
C LEU A 5 1.97 39.13 -13.42
N LEU A 6 2.84 39.92 -14.06
CA LEU A 6 4.23 39.64 -14.41
C LEU A 6 5.23 40.27 -13.42
N PHE A 7 4.80 41.14 -12.51
CA PHE A 7 5.68 41.84 -11.55
C PHE A 7 6.05 41.01 -10.32
N MET A 8 5.46 39.83 -10.13
CA MET A 8 5.76 38.93 -9.00
C MET A 8 7.08 38.13 -9.16
N PHE A 9 7.96 38.54 -10.09
CA PHE A 9 9.08 37.72 -10.60
C PHE A 9 10.39 38.53 -10.79
N TYR A 10 10.54 39.63 -10.04
CA TYR A 10 11.66 40.59 -10.09
C TYR A 10 11.88 41.16 -8.67
N ILE A 11 12.17 40.30 -7.69
CA ILE A 11 12.52 40.74 -6.32
C ILE A 11 13.53 39.77 -5.67
N GLY A 12 14.72 39.68 -6.26
CA GLY A 12 15.83 38.82 -5.82
C GLY A 12 16.36 39.12 -4.41
N ALA A 13 16.97 38.11 -3.77
CA ALA A 13 17.78 38.38 -2.59
C ALA A 13 18.96 39.29 -2.99
N ALA A 14 19.30 40.26 -2.14
CA ALA A 14 20.22 41.37 -2.42
C ALA A 14 19.74 42.48 -3.39
N GLU A 15 18.48 42.54 -3.85
CA GLU A 15 18.03 43.58 -4.81
C GLU A 15 18.19 45.05 -4.39
N PHE A 16 18.42 45.34 -3.11
CA PHE A 16 18.80 46.69 -2.65
C PHE A 16 20.18 47.15 -3.18
N HIS A 17 20.97 46.25 -3.79
CA HIS A 17 22.16 46.58 -4.60
C HIS A 17 22.26 45.62 -5.81
N GLU A 18 22.31 46.15 -7.03
CA GLU A 18 22.10 45.37 -8.26
C GLU A 18 23.29 44.46 -8.65
N ASN A 19 23.35 43.24 -8.12
CA ASN A 19 24.31 42.16 -8.47
C ASN A 19 25.79 42.59 -8.56
N SER A 20 26.15 43.66 -7.86
CA SER A 20 27.51 44.21 -7.81
C SER A 20 28.32 43.53 -6.70
N LEU A 21 29.65 43.69 -6.73
CA LEU A 21 30.49 43.12 -5.68
C LEU A 21 30.12 43.69 -4.29
N LEU A 22 29.78 44.98 -4.22
CA LEU A 22 29.28 45.67 -3.03
C LEU A 22 27.92 45.09 -2.53
N ALA A 23 27.07 44.59 -3.43
CA ALA A 23 25.83 43.91 -3.07
C ALA A 23 26.11 42.61 -2.31
N PHE A 24 27.02 41.81 -2.86
CA PHE A 24 27.37 40.50 -2.31
C PHE A 24 28.12 40.63 -0.97
N ASP A 25 29.07 41.57 -0.85
CA ASP A 25 29.76 41.85 0.42
C ASP A 25 28.75 42.23 1.53
N LYS A 26 27.77 43.10 1.22
CA LYS A 26 26.72 43.51 2.17
C LYS A 26 25.71 42.40 2.47
N GLY A 27 25.35 41.56 1.50
CA GLY A 27 24.49 40.40 1.73
C GLY A 27 25.12 39.43 2.73
N LEU A 28 26.41 39.10 2.52
CA LEU A 28 27.16 38.23 3.42
C LEU A 28 27.30 38.83 4.83
N ALA A 29 27.53 40.14 4.94
CA ALA A 29 27.59 40.84 6.22
C ALA A 29 26.27 40.79 7.02
N ASN A 30 25.12 40.61 6.35
CA ASN A 30 23.80 40.45 6.97
C ASN A 30 23.35 38.97 7.08
N GLY A 31 24.27 38.01 6.91
CA GLY A 31 23.99 36.60 7.16
C GLY A 31 23.32 35.83 6.01
N VAL A 32 23.41 36.33 4.77
CA VAL A 32 22.97 35.58 3.58
C VAL A 32 23.88 34.35 3.37
N GLU A 33 23.34 33.14 3.49
CA GLU A 33 24.10 31.88 3.36
C GLU A 33 24.45 31.50 1.90
N MET A 34 23.80 32.11 0.90
CA MET A 34 23.97 31.78 -0.52
C MET A 34 23.66 32.99 -1.41
N LEU A 35 24.54 33.29 -2.36
CA LEU A 35 24.36 34.41 -3.30
C LEU A 35 23.52 33.98 -4.51
N GLU A 36 22.60 34.83 -4.98
CA GLU A 36 21.82 34.63 -6.23
C GLU A 36 22.43 35.43 -7.37
N LEU A 37 22.78 34.77 -8.49
CA LEU A 37 23.43 35.39 -9.64
C LEU A 37 22.63 35.16 -10.93
N ASP A 38 22.29 36.24 -11.64
CA ASP A 38 21.86 36.16 -13.03
C ASP A 38 23.07 36.22 -13.96
N CYS A 39 23.21 35.24 -14.86
CA CYS A 39 24.31 35.21 -15.82
C CYS A 39 23.86 35.54 -17.25
N HIS A 40 24.67 36.35 -17.93
CA HIS A 40 24.47 36.78 -19.32
C HIS A 40 25.78 36.74 -20.10
N LEU A 41 25.71 36.49 -21.41
CA LEU A 41 26.86 36.66 -22.32
C LEU A 41 26.93 38.09 -22.84
N THR A 42 28.14 38.61 -23.01
CA THR A 42 28.46 39.79 -23.83
C THR A 42 28.71 39.40 -25.29
N LYS A 43 28.79 40.38 -26.18
CA LYS A 43 29.10 40.20 -27.61
C LYS A 43 30.50 39.62 -27.87
N ASP A 44 31.46 39.87 -26.97
CA ASP A 44 32.79 39.25 -26.93
C ASP A 44 32.82 37.97 -26.07
N HIS A 45 31.67 37.32 -25.94
CA HIS A 45 31.50 35.98 -25.36
C HIS A 45 32.07 35.86 -23.92
N GLN A 46 31.99 36.93 -23.12
CA GLN A 46 32.31 36.89 -21.68
C GLN A 46 31.04 36.66 -20.86
N VAL A 47 31.11 35.82 -19.82
CA VAL A 47 30.02 35.64 -18.86
C VAL A 47 30.06 36.73 -17.79
N VAL A 48 29.13 37.68 -17.88
CA VAL A 48 28.87 38.71 -16.85
C VAL A 48 27.73 38.29 -15.92
N VAL A 49 27.72 38.88 -14.72
CA VAL A 49 26.63 38.74 -13.75
C VAL A 49 25.85 40.05 -13.67
N HIS A 50 24.56 40.04 -14.03
CA HIS A 50 23.67 41.21 -13.90
C HIS A 50 22.19 40.83 -14.01
N HIS A 51 21.29 41.49 -13.26
CA HIS A 51 19.85 41.20 -13.29
C HIS A 51 19.09 41.96 -14.42
N ASP A 52 19.65 43.02 -15.01
CA ASP A 52 19.05 43.71 -16.16
C ASP A 52 19.75 43.35 -17.48
N PRO A 53 19.26 42.37 -18.26
CA PRO A 53 19.81 42.05 -19.56
C PRO A 53 19.68 43.18 -20.59
N SER A 54 18.84 44.20 -20.33
CA SER A 54 18.55 45.34 -21.22
C SER A 54 19.31 46.63 -20.85
N LEU A 55 20.08 46.61 -19.75
CA LEU A 55 20.89 47.68 -19.15
C LEU A 55 20.15 48.97 -18.72
N HIS A 56 19.05 49.31 -19.39
CA HIS A 56 18.33 50.57 -19.31
C HIS A 56 17.95 51.00 -17.88
N ARG A 57 17.55 50.07 -17.00
CA ARG A 57 17.16 50.41 -15.61
C ARG A 57 18.37 50.81 -14.76
N THR A 58 19.51 50.19 -15.04
CA THR A 58 20.68 50.12 -14.15
C THR A 58 21.79 51.10 -14.54
N THR A 59 21.86 51.45 -15.83
CA THR A 59 22.89 52.33 -16.42
C THR A 59 22.31 53.43 -17.31
N GLY A 60 20.98 53.46 -17.51
CA GLY A 60 20.32 54.34 -18.48
C GLY A 60 20.52 53.94 -19.96
N HIS A 61 21.40 52.98 -20.25
CA HIS A 61 21.75 52.61 -21.63
C HIS A 61 20.68 51.72 -22.29
N LEU A 62 20.12 52.16 -23.41
CA LEU A 62 19.18 51.38 -24.22
C LEU A 62 19.92 50.35 -25.09
N GLY A 63 20.17 49.15 -24.58
CA GLY A 63 20.73 48.04 -25.37
C GLY A 63 21.03 46.79 -24.55
N TYR A 64 20.88 45.60 -25.14
CA TYR A 64 21.08 44.36 -24.41
C TYR A 64 22.56 44.01 -24.24
N ILE A 65 22.92 43.40 -23.10
CA ILE A 65 24.29 42.99 -22.75
C ILE A 65 24.95 42.17 -23.87
N LYS A 66 24.21 41.22 -24.45
CA LYS A 66 24.64 40.34 -25.56
C LYS A 66 25.06 41.08 -26.85
N ASP A 67 24.68 42.34 -27.01
CA ASP A 67 24.95 43.15 -28.19
C ASP A 67 26.16 44.10 -27.98
N ILE A 68 26.77 44.09 -26.78
CA ILE A 68 27.86 44.98 -26.35
C ILE A 68 29.07 44.16 -25.89
N GLU A 69 30.29 44.63 -26.16
CA GLU A 69 31.55 44.01 -25.71
C GLU A 69 31.85 44.37 -24.24
N TYR A 70 32.46 43.48 -23.46
CA TYR A 70 32.71 43.67 -22.01
C TYR A 70 33.55 44.93 -21.68
N ALA A 71 34.44 45.33 -22.58
CA ALA A 71 35.22 46.57 -22.46
C ALA A 71 34.40 47.84 -22.70
N LYS A 72 33.19 47.73 -23.27
CA LYS A 72 32.28 48.82 -23.64
C LYS A 72 30.97 48.81 -22.84
N LEU A 73 30.80 47.89 -21.88
CA LEU A 73 29.65 47.92 -20.99
C LEU A 73 29.67 49.19 -20.11
N PRO A 74 28.55 49.91 -19.99
CA PRO A 74 28.47 51.07 -19.11
C PRO A 74 28.55 50.66 -17.63
N ALA A 75 29.06 51.56 -16.79
CA ALA A 75 29.03 51.42 -15.34
C ALA A 75 27.60 51.55 -14.80
N ILE A 76 27.35 50.92 -13.65
CA ILE A 76 26.10 51.01 -12.90
C ILE A 76 25.96 52.43 -12.32
N ASN A 77 24.77 53.01 -12.42
CA ASN A 77 24.50 54.36 -11.92
C ASN A 77 24.74 54.45 -10.41
N ASN A 78 25.41 55.52 -9.97
CA ASN A 78 25.67 55.76 -8.53
C ASN A 78 24.40 56.12 -7.73
N LYS A 79 23.27 56.30 -8.41
CA LYS A 79 21.91 56.34 -7.85
C LYS A 79 20.98 55.43 -8.64
N ILE A 80 20.34 54.50 -7.95
CA ILE A 80 19.35 53.56 -8.51
C ILE A 80 18.00 53.82 -7.81
N GLN A 81 16.92 53.83 -8.60
CA GLN A 81 15.53 53.88 -8.11
C GLN A 81 14.96 52.46 -8.12
N LEU A 82 14.39 52.02 -7.00
CA LEU A 82 13.93 50.64 -6.83
C LEU A 82 12.50 50.45 -7.34
N TYR A 83 12.20 49.25 -7.86
CA TYR A 83 10.86 48.95 -8.41
C TYR A 83 9.76 48.80 -7.35
N CYS A 84 10.15 48.58 -6.09
CA CYS A 84 9.27 48.31 -4.95
C CYS A 84 9.07 49.53 -4.03
N ASP A 85 9.78 50.64 -4.27
CA ASP A 85 9.70 51.88 -3.50
C ASP A 85 10.19 53.05 -4.37
N SER A 86 9.29 53.93 -4.80
CA SER A 86 9.61 55.04 -5.72
C SER A 86 10.48 56.11 -5.08
N ASP A 87 10.44 56.20 -3.75
CA ASP A 87 10.97 57.33 -3.00
C ASP A 87 12.33 56.96 -2.37
N LEU A 88 12.61 55.65 -2.23
CA LEU A 88 13.89 55.11 -1.79
C LEU A 88 14.95 55.11 -2.91
N THR A 89 15.71 56.21 -3.02
CA THR A 89 16.90 56.28 -3.88
C THR A 89 18.16 55.91 -3.09
N ILE A 90 18.86 54.85 -3.50
CA ILE A 90 20.13 54.44 -2.89
C ILE A 90 21.29 55.11 -3.62
N SER A 91 22.10 55.89 -2.89
CA SER A 91 23.33 56.50 -3.41
C SER A 91 24.59 55.82 -2.86
N CYS A 92 25.54 55.53 -3.73
CA CYS A 92 26.90 55.12 -3.32
C CYS A 92 27.82 56.35 -3.19
N ASP A 93 28.72 56.34 -2.21
CA ASP A 93 29.70 57.41 -2.03
C ASP A 93 30.74 57.42 -3.15
N ASN A 94 30.95 58.59 -3.75
CA ASN A 94 31.84 58.79 -4.91
C ASN A 94 33.33 58.91 -4.51
N SER A 95 33.81 58.13 -3.54
CA SER A 95 35.24 58.06 -3.23
C SER A 95 35.99 57.35 -4.38
N PRO A 96 37.23 57.77 -4.72
CA PRO A 96 37.99 57.20 -5.84
C PRO A 96 38.40 55.72 -5.65
N SER A 97 38.15 55.11 -4.48
CA SER A 97 38.28 53.66 -4.25
C SER A 97 37.10 52.82 -4.74
N ASN A 98 35.97 53.43 -5.11
CA ASN A 98 34.71 52.71 -5.40
C ASN A 98 34.43 52.46 -6.89
N SER A 99 35.27 52.97 -7.81
CA SER A 99 35.01 52.89 -9.26
C SER A 99 34.86 51.46 -9.78
N ASP A 100 35.69 50.53 -9.31
CA ASP A 100 35.65 49.13 -9.73
C ASP A 100 34.44 48.36 -9.16
N LEU A 101 33.82 48.87 -8.09
CA LEU A 101 32.64 48.26 -7.46
C LEU A 101 31.33 48.60 -8.20
N LEU A 102 31.35 49.60 -9.08
CA LEU A 102 30.22 49.99 -9.95
C LEU A 102 30.29 49.39 -11.35
N ARG A 103 31.32 48.57 -11.67
CA ARG A 103 31.38 47.82 -12.93
C ARG A 103 30.57 46.53 -12.82
N ILE A 104 29.85 46.19 -13.90
CA ILE A 104 29.19 44.89 -14.04
C ILE A 104 30.26 43.77 -13.96
N PRO A 105 30.23 42.86 -12.97
CA PRO A 105 31.31 41.91 -12.73
C PRO A 105 31.24 40.69 -13.67
N LEU A 106 32.39 40.06 -13.94
CA LEU A 106 32.45 38.77 -14.60
C LEU A 106 32.26 37.63 -13.60
N LEU A 107 31.57 36.56 -14.02
CA LEU A 107 31.33 35.39 -13.16
C LEU A 107 32.64 34.75 -12.65
N LYS A 108 33.70 34.79 -13.47
CA LYS A 108 35.05 34.31 -13.11
C LYS A 108 35.68 35.10 -11.96
N ASP A 109 35.35 36.39 -11.84
CA ASP A 109 35.89 37.30 -10.83
C ASP A 109 35.08 37.18 -9.53
N VAL A 110 33.75 37.00 -9.65
CA VAL A 110 32.86 36.63 -8.53
C VAL A 110 33.29 35.29 -7.91
N PHE A 111 33.58 34.27 -8.73
CA PHE A 111 34.09 32.98 -8.26
C PHE A 111 35.48 33.05 -7.61
N ALA A 112 36.32 34.01 -8.01
CA ALA A 112 37.63 34.25 -7.40
C ALA A 112 37.51 35.00 -6.05
N ARG A 113 36.61 35.99 -5.95
CA ARG A 113 36.38 36.78 -4.72
C ARG A 113 35.68 35.99 -3.62
N TYR A 114 34.77 35.07 -3.99
CA TYR A 114 33.94 34.29 -3.05
C TYR A 114 34.18 32.78 -3.18
N PRO A 115 35.41 32.27 -2.95
CA PRO A 115 35.81 30.90 -3.32
C PRO A 115 35.05 29.79 -2.59
N THR A 116 34.56 30.05 -1.37
CA THR A 116 33.87 29.06 -0.51
C THR A 116 32.36 29.31 -0.34
N THR A 117 31.88 30.51 -0.66
CA THR A 117 30.47 30.91 -0.51
C THR A 117 29.55 30.09 -1.43
N PRO A 118 28.43 29.53 -0.94
CA PRO A 118 27.43 28.92 -1.79
C PRO A 118 26.81 29.89 -2.81
N ILE A 119 26.48 29.41 -4.01
CA ILE A 119 25.96 30.24 -5.11
C ILE A 119 24.78 29.56 -5.81
N ASN A 120 23.66 30.27 -5.95
CA ASN A 120 22.60 30.01 -6.93
C ASN A 120 22.90 30.79 -8.23
N ILE A 121 22.75 30.15 -9.39
CA ILE A 121 22.84 30.81 -10.70
C ILE A 121 21.52 30.60 -11.45
N ASP A 122 20.68 31.64 -11.58
CA ASP A 122 19.51 31.56 -12.46
C ASP A 122 19.92 31.83 -13.90
N ILE A 123 19.47 30.96 -14.81
CA ILE A 123 19.64 31.14 -16.25
C ILE A 123 18.25 31.39 -16.84
N LYS A 124 17.89 32.69 -16.86
CA LYS A 124 16.61 33.21 -17.33
C LYS A 124 16.44 33.14 -18.87
N VAL A 125 17.51 32.86 -19.62
CA VAL A 125 17.52 32.73 -21.10
C VAL A 125 17.76 31.30 -21.59
N ASN A 126 17.25 30.95 -22.78
CA ASN A 126 17.43 29.62 -23.39
C ASN A 126 18.61 29.59 -24.37
N ASP A 127 19.82 29.80 -23.84
CA ASP A 127 21.07 29.93 -24.60
C ASP A 127 22.01 28.76 -24.26
N ASP A 128 22.39 27.97 -25.27
CA ASP A 128 23.25 26.79 -25.07
C ASP A 128 24.72 27.13 -24.86
N GLU A 129 25.19 28.27 -25.37
CA GLU A 129 26.58 28.70 -25.18
C GLU A 129 26.79 29.27 -23.78
N LEU A 130 25.86 30.10 -23.30
CA LEU A 130 25.88 30.59 -21.91
C LEU A 130 25.86 29.42 -20.92
N ILE A 131 24.97 28.44 -21.12
CA ILE A 131 24.87 27.25 -20.26
C ILE A 131 26.18 26.47 -20.23
N LYS A 132 26.84 26.33 -21.40
CA LYS A 132 28.17 25.71 -21.49
C LYS A 132 29.23 26.54 -20.76
N GLN A 133 29.39 27.83 -21.08
CA GLN A 133 30.42 28.67 -20.48
C GLN A 133 30.28 28.78 -18.95
N VAL A 134 29.06 28.88 -18.44
CA VAL A 134 28.78 28.84 -16.98
C VAL A 134 29.21 27.50 -16.39
N SER A 135 28.85 26.36 -17.01
CA SER A 135 29.31 25.04 -16.57
C SER A 135 30.83 24.92 -16.56
N ASP A 136 31.49 25.36 -17.62
CA ASP A 136 32.95 25.26 -17.79
C ASP A 136 33.68 26.14 -16.76
N LEU A 137 33.12 27.31 -16.40
CA LEU A 137 33.60 28.13 -15.28
C LEU A 137 33.39 27.45 -13.92
N ILE A 138 32.22 26.86 -13.65
CA ILE A 138 31.97 26.15 -12.38
C ILE A 138 32.96 25.01 -12.20
N GLN A 139 33.20 24.20 -13.25
CA GLN A 139 34.20 23.11 -13.24
C GLN A 139 35.63 23.64 -13.08
N LYS A 140 36.01 24.72 -13.79
CA LYS A 140 37.35 25.34 -13.69
C LYS A 140 37.68 25.77 -12.26
N TYR A 141 36.71 26.33 -11.54
CA TYR A 141 36.85 26.73 -10.14
C TYR A 141 36.45 25.62 -9.14
N ARG A 142 36.15 24.39 -9.62
CA ARG A 142 35.78 23.19 -8.84
C ARG A 142 34.54 23.36 -7.95
N ARG A 143 33.59 24.19 -8.38
CA ARG A 143 32.45 24.65 -7.56
C ARG A 143 31.20 23.77 -7.64
N GLU A 144 31.21 22.64 -8.34
CA GLU A 144 30.00 21.81 -8.55
C GLU A 144 29.33 21.33 -7.25
N HIS A 145 30.05 21.35 -6.13
CA HIS A 145 29.60 20.93 -4.80
C HIS A 145 29.03 22.07 -3.92
N ILE A 146 29.23 23.33 -4.32
CA ILE A 146 28.74 24.54 -3.61
C ILE A 146 27.91 25.47 -4.52
N THR A 147 27.72 25.10 -5.79
CA THR A 147 26.87 25.81 -6.74
C THR A 147 25.59 25.02 -7.03
N ILE A 148 24.48 25.74 -7.07
CA ILE A 148 23.17 25.30 -7.55
C ILE A 148 22.81 26.19 -8.75
N TRP A 149 22.08 25.67 -9.74
CA TRP A 149 21.62 26.49 -10.87
C TRP A 149 20.13 26.31 -11.20
N GLY A 150 19.48 27.38 -11.64
CA GLY A 150 18.04 27.52 -11.75
C GLY A 150 17.54 27.88 -13.14
N SER A 151 16.23 27.72 -13.32
CA SER A 151 15.42 28.42 -14.32
C SER A 151 13.94 28.19 -14.06
N PHE A 152 13.15 29.27 -14.10
CA PHE A 152 11.69 29.14 -14.22
C PHE A 152 11.29 28.30 -15.45
N SER A 153 12.14 28.28 -16.49
CA SER A 153 11.95 27.46 -17.69
C SER A 153 12.42 26.01 -17.48
N HIS A 154 11.45 25.09 -17.36
CA HIS A 154 11.68 23.64 -17.40
C HIS A 154 12.45 23.18 -18.66
N THR A 155 12.41 23.93 -19.76
CA THR A 155 13.23 23.65 -20.95
C THR A 155 14.71 23.91 -20.66
N VAL A 156 15.03 25.03 -19.99
CA VAL A 156 16.39 25.38 -19.58
C VAL A 156 16.87 24.43 -18.48
N CYS A 157 16.10 24.19 -17.41
CA CYS A 157 16.47 23.20 -16.38
C CYS A 157 16.81 21.82 -16.94
N ARG A 158 16.17 21.38 -18.03
CA ARG A 158 16.51 20.13 -18.72
C ARG A 158 17.87 20.21 -19.41
N LYS A 159 18.20 21.34 -20.06
CA LYS A 159 19.53 21.61 -20.65
C LYS A 159 20.62 21.66 -19.57
N LEU A 160 20.40 22.38 -18.46
CA LEU A 160 21.31 22.40 -17.31
C LEU A 160 21.63 20.98 -16.81
N THR A 161 20.59 20.16 -16.60
CA THR A 161 20.73 18.76 -16.16
C THR A 161 21.54 17.89 -17.14
N LEU A 162 21.49 18.20 -18.44
CA LEU A 162 22.25 17.49 -19.47
C LEU A 162 23.70 18.00 -19.60
N GLN A 163 23.92 19.31 -19.44
CA GLN A 163 25.24 19.93 -19.54
C GLN A 163 26.17 19.49 -18.40
N ASN A 164 25.68 19.50 -17.16
CA ASN A 164 26.46 19.05 -16.01
C ASN A 164 25.56 18.41 -14.92
N PRO A 165 25.37 17.08 -14.96
CA PRO A 165 24.51 16.37 -14.00
C PRO A 165 25.10 16.26 -12.59
N ARG A 166 26.31 16.78 -12.34
CA ARG A 166 26.90 16.87 -10.99
C ARG A 166 26.37 18.07 -10.20
N ILE A 167 25.97 19.14 -10.90
CA ILE A 167 25.48 20.37 -10.29
C ILE A 167 24.00 20.19 -9.94
N ILE A 168 23.66 20.44 -8.68
CA ILE A 168 22.28 20.42 -8.20
C ILE A 168 21.50 21.55 -8.87
N ARG A 169 20.22 21.34 -9.20
CA ARG A 169 19.39 22.40 -9.80
C ARG A 169 18.15 22.72 -8.98
N PHE A 170 17.59 23.90 -9.20
CA PHE A 170 16.27 24.23 -8.68
C PHE A 170 15.14 23.48 -9.42
N CYS A 171 14.05 23.24 -8.72
CA CYS A 171 12.78 22.80 -9.31
C CYS A 171 12.23 23.92 -10.20
N SER A 172 12.03 23.64 -11.49
CA SER A 172 11.33 24.59 -12.37
C SER A 172 9.91 24.84 -11.86
N PHE A 173 9.31 25.99 -12.17
CA PHE A 173 7.99 26.40 -11.68
C PHE A 173 6.91 25.30 -11.70
N LYS A 174 6.89 24.46 -12.75
CA LYS A 174 5.93 23.35 -12.86
C LYS A 174 6.26 22.15 -11.96
N GLU A 175 7.52 21.87 -11.71
CA GLU A 175 7.93 20.86 -10.72
C GLU A 175 7.59 21.35 -9.31
N ALA A 176 7.86 22.62 -9.00
CA ALA A 176 7.49 23.23 -7.71
C ALA A 176 5.98 23.20 -7.47
N ALA A 177 5.16 23.62 -8.45
CA ALA A 177 3.70 23.53 -8.37
C ALA A 177 3.19 22.09 -8.21
N TYR A 178 3.88 21.09 -8.78
CA TYR A 178 3.56 19.67 -8.61
C TYR A 178 3.90 19.17 -7.21
N VAL A 179 5.02 19.61 -6.62
CA VAL A 179 5.38 19.32 -5.21
C VAL A 179 4.34 19.89 -4.24
N VAL A 180 3.93 21.15 -4.42
CA VAL A 180 2.91 21.81 -3.59
C VAL A 180 1.56 21.07 -3.72
N PHE A 181 1.13 20.76 -4.94
CA PHE A 181 -0.08 19.97 -5.17
C PHE A 181 -0.01 18.58 -4.51
N ALA A 182 1.12 17.87 -4.67
CA ALA A 182 1.35 16.58 -4.06
C ALA A 182 1.35 16.63 -2.53
N TYR A 183 1.87 17.70 -1.92
CA TYR A 183 1.83 17.90 -0.48
C TYR A 183 0.39 18.06 0.03
N TRP A 184 -0.36 19.02 -0.51
CA TRP A 184 -1.72 19.33 -0.05
C TRP A 184 -2.75 18.24 -0.37
N THR A 185 -2.52 17.43 -1.40
CA THR A 185 -3.31 16.21 -1.67
C THR A 185 -2.90 15.00 -0.83
N GLY A 186 -1.76 15.06 -0.12
CA GLY A 186 -1.18 13.95 0.64
C GLY A 186 -0.53 12.86 -0.21
N LEU A 187 -0.30 13.11 -1.51
CA LEU A 187 0.33 12.20 -2.46
C LEU A 187 1.87 12.25 -2.43
N LEU A 188 2.47 13.32 -1.88
CA LEU A 188 3.92 13.53 -1.78
C LEU A 188 4.72 12.31 -1.25
N PRO A 189 4.26 11.56 -0.22
CA PRO A 189 4.99 10.40 0.30
C PRO A 189 5.07 9.22 -0.70
N PHE A 190 4.15 9.16 -1.66
CA PHE A 190 4.00 8.06 -2.62
C PHE A 190 4.61 8.36 -4.00
N LEU A 191 4.91 9.63 -4.27
CA LEU A 191 5.57 10.06 -5.49
C LEU A 191 7.09 10.04 -5.32
N PRO A 192 7.87 9.65 -6.35
CA PRO A 192 9.27 10.05 -6.44
C PRO A 192 9.37 11.58 -6.56
N LEU A 193 10.54 12.15 -6.27
CA LEU A 193 10.85 13.58 -6.39
C LEU A 193 12.26 13.77 -6.95
N THR A 194 12.62 14.93 -7.49
CA THR A 194 13.88 15.16 -8.25
C THR A 194 15.06 15.44 -7.31
N PRO A 195 16.34 15.21 -7.70
CA PRO A 195 17.45 15.98 -7.17
C PRO A 195 17.16 17.42 -7.55
N GLY A 196 16.65 18.15 -6.57
CA GLY A 196 16.07 19.46 -6.76
C GLY A 196 16.25 20.22 -5.48
N ALA A 197 16.77 21.43 -5.58
CA ALA A 197 16.53 22.45 -4.57
C ALA A 197 15.10 22.97 -4.76
N PHE A 198 14.35 23.12 -3.67
CA PHE A 198 12.98 23.63 -3.70
C PHE A 198 12.97 25.07 -3.19
N GLU A 199 12.77 26.01 -4.11
CA GLU A 199 12.76 27.46 -3.84
C GLU A 199 11.36 27.95 -3.48
N VAL A 200 11.28 28.85 -2.49
CA VAL A 200 10.01 29.42 -2.03
C VAL A 200 10.17 30.92 -1.77
N PRO A 201 9.43 31.79 -2.48
CA PRO A 201 9.38 33.21 -2.14
C PRO A 201 8.52 33.43 -0.88
N ILE A 202 8.94 34.32 0.03
CA ILE A 202 8.07 34.82 1.10
C ILE A 202 7.10 35.85 0.50
N PRO A 203 5.77 35.61 0.47
CA PRO A 203 4.81 36.56 -0.11
C PRO A 203 4.27 37.57 0.90
N GLY A 204 4.93 37.72 2.06
CA GLY A 204 4.47 38.55 3.17
C GLY A 204 4.66 40.04 2.90
N GLU A 205 5.90 40.54 2.98
CA GLU A 205 6.15 41.98 2.97
C GLU A 205 6.30 42.55 1.56
N VAL A 206 6.86 41.76 0.62
CA VAL A 206 6.75 41.96 -0.84
C VAL A 206 5.40 42.59 -1.21
N PHE A 207 4.33 41.90 -0.79
CA PHE A 207 2.99 42.25 -1.20
C PHE A 207 2.33 43.27 -0.27
N GLN A 208 2.81 43.51 0.96
CA GLN A 208 2.30 44.65 1.74
C GLN A 208 2.59 45.98 1.02
N LYS A 209 3.85 46.25 0.63
CA LYS A 209 4.18 47.49 -0.11
C LYS A 209 3.44 47.61 -1.44
N PHE A 210 3.37 46.54 -2.25
CA PHE A 210 2.62 46.59 -3.52
C PHE A 210 1.09 46.67 -3.35
N THR A 211 0.49 46.47 -2.16
CA THR A 211 -0.96 46.31 -2.02
C THR A 211 -1.73 47.44 -1.33
N GLU A 212 -1.14 48.61 -1.08
CA GLU A 212 -1.94 49.78 -0.64
C GLU A 212 -3.09 50.09 -1.62
N ASN A 213 -2.82 49.99 -2.93
CA ASN A 213 -3.81 50.20 -4.00
C ASN A 213 -4.43 48.91 -4.59
N ILE A 214 -4.22 47.72 -3.99
CA ILE A 214 -4.71 46.45 -4.56
C ILE A 214 -6.02 45.99 -3.92
N ASN A 215 -7.00 45.72 -4.81
CA ASN A 215 -8.34 45.24 -4.48
C ASN A 215 -8.34 44.00 -3.57
N TRP A 216 -9.19 44.00 -2.54
CA TRP A 216 -9.29 42.97 -1.50
C TRP A 216 -9.38 41.53 -2.00
N LYS A 217 -9.96 41.30 -3.19
CA LYS A 217 -10.03 39.95 -3.78
C LYS A 217 -8.65 39.35 -4.06
N TYR A 218 -7.68 40.19 -4.44
CA TYR A 218 -6.30 39.74 -4.61
C TYR A 218 -5.58 39.60 -3.27
N LYS A 219 -5.87 40.45 -2.26
CA LYS A 219 -5.35 40.26 -0.88
C LYS A 219 -5.73 38.89 -0.30
N ILE A 220 -6.95 38.41 -0.55
CA ILE A 220 -7.36 37.03 -0.17
C ILE A 220 -6.59 35.96 -0.96
N ILE A 221 -6.39 36.13 -2.27
CA ILE A 221 -5.63 35.18 -3.10
C ILE A 221 -4.17 35.09 -2.65
N LEU A 222 -3.55 36.23 -2.29
CA LEU A 222 -2.17 36.31 -1.80
C LEU A 222 -2.03 35.64 -0.42
N TYR A 223 -2.92 35.93 0.53
CA TYR A 223 -2.95 35.27 1.84
C TYR A 223 -3.14 33.75 1.73
N LEU A 224 -3.96 33.29 0.79
CA LEU A 224 -4.10 31.85 0.49
C LEU A 224 -2.84 31.27 -0.15
N ALA A 225 -2.17 31.99 -1.05
CA ALA A 225 -0.92 31.55 -1.67
C ALA A 225 0.20 31.40 -0.62
N GLU A 226 0.37 32.39 0.26
CA GLU A 226 1.30 32.31 1.39
C GLU A 226 1.01 31.10 2.29
N ARG A 227 -0.24 30.93 2.74
CA ARG A 227 -0.66 29.78 3.56
C ARG A 227 -0.45 28.41 2.88
N ILE A 228 -0.43 28.37 1.55
CA ILE A 228 -0.21 27.17 0.73
C ILE A 228 1.29 26.89 0.52
N LEU A 229 2.12 27.92 0.34
CA LEU A 229 3.56 27.79 0.07
C LEU A 229 4.39 27.67 1.35
N ASN A 230 4.14 28.54 2.34
CA ASN A 230 4.94 28.69 3.56
C ASN A 230 4.49 27.71 4.66
N ASN A 231 4.64 26.41 4.41
CA ASN A 231 4.18 25.37 5.32
C ASN A 231 5.33 24.56 5.94
N LYS A 232 5.60 24.77 7.25
CA LYS A 232 6.67 24.07 8.00
C LYS A 232 6.67 22.55 7.81
N SER A 233 5.50 21.93 7.79
CA SER A 233 5.35 20.47 7.63
C SER A 233 5.64 20.00 6.20
N MET A 234 5.49 20.86 5.18
CA MET A 234 5.98 20.59 3.83
C MET A 234 7.51 20.61 3.80
N PHE A 235 8.13 21.66 4.35
CA PHE A 235 9.59 21.81 4.36
C PHE A 235 10.26 20.67 5.13
N ALA A 236 9.77 20.35 6.33
CA ALA A 236 10.24 19.21 7.11
C ALA A 236 10.00 17.85 6.43
N HIS A 237 9.03 17.73 5.50
CA HIS A 237 8.85 16.52 4.70
C HIS A 237 9.84 16.43 3.54
N LEU A 238 10.14 17.55 2.88
CA LEU A 238 11.14 17.65 1.81
C LEU A 238 12.55 17.40 2.37
N GLN A 239 12.93 18.07 3.46
CA GLN A 239 14.21 17.90 4.14
C GLN A 239 14.43 16.45 4.62
N ARG A 240 13.39 15.76 5.12
CA ARG A 240 13.44 14.32 5.46
C ARG A 240 13.59 13.37 4.26
N ARG A 241 13.31 13.84 3.06
CA ARG A 241 13.63 13.17 1.79
C ARG A 241 14.96 13.64 1.20
N GLY A 242 15.67 14.52 1.91
CA GLY A 242 16.92 15.14 1.46
C GLY A 242 16.73 16.13 0.32
N ILE A 243 15.55 16.73 0.16
CA ILE A 243 15.35 17.85 -0.76
C ILE A 243 15.60 19.13 0.03
N PRO A 244 16.69 19.88 -0.24
CA PRO A 244 16.94 21.13 0.46
C PRO A 244 15.90 22.16 0.02
N VAL A 245 15.42 22.94 0.98
CA VAL A 245 14.46 24.02 0.78
C VAL A 245 15.19 25.33 0.98
N TYR A 246 15.09 26.21 -0.01
CA TYR A 246 15.64 27.57 0.03
C TYR A 246 14.48 28.56 0.06
N VAL A 247 14.63 29.61 0.85
CA VAL A 247 13.60 30.62 1.08
C VAL A 247 14.15 31.97 0.67
N TRP A 248 13.40 32.70 -0.15
CA TRP A 248 13.74 34.05 -0.62
C TRP A 248 13.43 35.05 0.50
N ILE A 249 14.38 35.95 0.79
CA ILE A 249 14.27 36.95 1.86
C ILE A 249 14.80 38.29 1.31
N LEU A 250 14.03 39.38 1.48
CA LEU A 250 14.33 40.66 0.83
C LEU A 250 15.37 41.55 1.54
N ASN A 251 16.34 40.97 2.26
CA ASN A 251 17.35 41.73 3.02
C ASN A 251 16.75 42.84 3.93
N ASN A 252 15.65 42.53 4.62
CA ASN A 252 15.11 43.37 5.68
C ASN A 252 15.00 42.58 7.00
N ASP A 253 15.22 43.24 8.13
CA ASP A 253 15.32 42.60 9.46
C ASP A 253 14.06 41.82 9.86
N ARG A 254 12.88 42.23 9.36
CA ARG A 254 11.57 41.69 9.73
C ARG A 254 11.25 40.41 8.96
N GLU A 255 11.54 40.34 7.67
CA GLU A 255 11.51 39.08 6.92
C GLU A 255 12.61 38.11 7.39
N PHE A 256 13.79 38.61 7.78
CA PHE A 256 14.82 37.77 8.43
C PHE A 256 14.28 37.15 9.74
N GLN A 257 13.72 37.96 10.65
CA GLN A 257 13.11 37.46 11.88
C GLN A 257 11.96 36.47 11.60
N TYR A 258 11.11 36.75 10.62
CA TYR A 258 10.01 35.86 10.22
C TYR A 258 10.53 34.52 9.67
N ALA A 259 11.54 34.52 8.80
CA ALA A 259 12.12 33.30 8.23
C ALA A 259 12.76 32.40 9.29
N PHE A 260 13.59 32.98 10.17
CA PHE A 260 14.34 32.21 11.16
C PHE A 260 13.52 31.84 12.40
N THR A 261 12.72 32.76 12.96
CA THR A 261 11.93 32.47 14.18
C THR A 261 10.54 31.90 13.87
N GLU A 262 9.76 32.54 12.99
CA GLU A 262 8.38 32.14 12.70
C GLU A 262 8.26 31.01 11.68
N MET A 263 9.12 30.91 10.66
CA MET A 263 9.12 29.79 9.71
C MET A 263 10.03 28.64 10.15
N GLY A 264 11.11 28.93 10.90
CA GLY A 264 12.01 27.90 11.45
C GLY A 264 12.95 27.30 10.41
N VAL A 265 13.42 28.12 9.47
CA VAL A 265 14.47 27.74 8.52
C VAL A 265 15.75 27.41 9.28
N THR A 266 16.38 26.28 8.96
CA THR A 266 17.66 25.86 9.55
C THR A 266 18.69 25.74 8.45
N GLY A 267 19.71 26.60 8.48
CA GLY A 267 20.81 26.61 7.50
C GLY A 267 21.63 25.33 7.57
N ASN A 268 21.40 24.42 6.63
CA ASN A 268 22.25 23.27 6.28
C ASN A 268 21.66 22.53 5.07
N ALA A 269 22.41 22.42 3.97
CA ALA A 269 21.95 21.83 2.70
C ALA A 269 22.59 20.47 2.40
N PHE A 270 21.81 19.49 1.91
CA PHE A 270 22.28 18.28 1.19
C PHE A 270 21.12 17.58 0.41
N VAL A 271 21.42 16.73 -0.59
CA VAL A 271 20.52 16.36 -1.73
C VAL A 271 20.37 14.83 -2.00
N PRO A 272 19.22 14.31 -2.52
CA PRO A 272 19.24 13.31 -3.64
C PRO A 272 18.00 13.21 -4.61
N HIS A 273 18.23 12.68 -5.84
CA HIS A 273 17.52 11.56 -6.55
C HIS A 273 15.95 11.47 -6.64
N SER A 274 15.13 11.41 -7.73
CA SER A 274 15.05 11.52 -9.22
C SER A 274 13.56 11.64 -9.72
N LEU A 275 13.16 12.62 -10.57
CA LEU A 275 11.80 12.78 -11.19
C LEU A 275 11.83 13.53 -12.54
N SER A 276 10.75 13.43 -13.36
CA SER A 276 10.09 14.53 -14.13
C SER A 276 8.97 13.98 -15.07
N SER A 277 7.98 14.76 -15.53
CA SER A 277 7.96 15.35 -16.90
C SER A 277 6.96 16.53 -17.11
N THR A 278 6.17 16.59 -18.21
CA THR A 278 5.66 17.82 -18.92
C THR A 278 4.20 17.68 -19.47
N PHE A 279 3.40 18.63 -19.99
CA PHE A 279 3.22 20.13 -20.09
C PHE A 279 1.76 20.41 -20.64
N ARG A 280 1.17 21.56 -21.08
CA ARG A 280 1.33 23.05 -21.25
C ARG A 280 -0.14 23.63 -21.38
N VAL A 281 -0.60 24.80 -20.87
CA VAL A 281 -0.42 26.23 -21.29
C VAL A 281 -0.82 26.50 -22.77
N SER A 282 -1.68 27.46 -23.21
CA SER A 282 -2.63 28.47 -22.62
C SER A 282 -3.79 28.75 -23.64
N LYS A 283 -4.48 29.89 -23.96
CA LYS A 283 -4.58 31.36 -23.69
C LYS A 283 -5.96 31.85 -24.33
N GLN A 284 -6.47 33.10 -24.49
CA GLN A 284 -6.12 34.51 -24.16
C GLN A 284 -7.36 35.43 -23.82
N LYS A 285 -7.96 36.24 -24.74
CA LYS A 285 -8.91 37.38 -24.46
C LYS A 285 -9.95 37.69 -25.58
N ALA A 286 -10.89 38.63 -25.34
CA ALA A 286 -11.98 39.07 -26.23
C ALA A 286 -12.24 40.61 -26.25
N HIS A 287 -12.99 41.10 -27.25
CA HIS A 287 -13.66 42.43 -27.31
C HIS A 287 -14.85 42.39 -28.33
N MET A 288 -15.42 43.56 -28.68
CA MET A 288 -16.67 43.81 -29.44
C MET A 288 -17.96 43.45 -28.66
N ALA A 289 -18.87 44.42 -28.50
CA ALA A 289 -20.15 44.23 -27.80
C ALA A 289 -21.35 44.91 -28.48
N ASN A 290 -21.27 46.22 -28.79
CA ASN A 290 -22.49 46.97 -29.13
C ASN A 290 -22.92 46.88 -30.61
N ALA A 291 -21.99 46.63 -31.54
CA ALA A 291 -22.34 46.27 -32.93
C ALA A 291 -22.79 44.79 -33.10
N ARG A 292 -23.14 44.13 -31.99
CA ARG A 292 -23.31 42.66 -31.93
C ARG A 292 -24.75 42.23 -31.66
N THR A 293 -25.59 43.06 -31.06
CA THR A 293 -26.96 42.67 -30.65
C THR A 293 -27.86 42.40 -31.84
N ASP A 294 -28.02 43.37 -32.75
CA ASP A 294 -28.81 43.20 -33.98
C ASP A 294 -28.22 42.12 -34.89
N ALA A 295 -26.90 42.13 -35.08
CA ALA A 295 -26.20 41.09 -35.83
C ALA A 295 -26.35 39.66 -35.24
N ILE A 296 -26.60 39.52 -33.93
CA ILE A 296 -26.95 38.23 -33.30
C ILE A 296 -28.40 37.87 -33.59
N ILE A 297 -29.33 38.82 -33.47
CA ILE A 297 -30.76 38.60 -33.73
C ILE A 297 -31.00 38.23 -35.21
N ASP A 298 -30.37 38.95 -36.15
CA ASP A 298 -30.49 38.65 -37.58
C ASP A 298 -29.74 37.37 -37.99
N ALA A 299 -28.65 37.02 -37.30
CA ALA A 299 -28.03 35.70 -37.44
C ALA A 299 -28.94 34.58 -36.88
N TRP A 300 -29.72 34.82 -35.83
CA TRP A 300 -30.70 33.87 -35.33
C TRP A 300 -31.88 33.71 -36.30
N LYS A 301 -32.48 34.81 -36.79
CA LYS A 301 -33.51 34.78 -37.85
C LYS A 301 -33.05 33.95 -39.06
N SER A 302 -31.91 34.30 -39.63
CA SER A 302 -31.40 33.71 -40.88
C SER A 302 -30.85 32.29 -40.74
N LYS A 303 -30.13 31.95 -39.65
CA LYS A 303 -29.47 30.63 -39.51
C LYS A 303 -30.26 29.60 -38.70
N ALA A 304 -31.20 30.01 -37.85
CA ALA A 304 -32.08 29.11 -37.11
C ALA A 304 -33.49 29.02 -37.72
N GLY A 305 -33.77 29.76 -38.81
CA GLY A 305 -35.07 29.75 -39.49
C GLY A 305 -36.19 30.27 -38.57
N LEU A 306 -35.96 31.45 -37.99
CA LEU A 306 -36.83 32.05 -36.98
C LEU A 306 -37.54 33.28 -37.52
N THR A 307 -38.83 33.15 -37.80
CA THR A 307 -39.76 34.29 -37.80
C THR A 307 -40.04 34.68 -36.36
N LEU A 308 -39.55 35.85 -35.96
CA LEU A 308 -39.96 36.56 -34.75
C LEU A 308 -40.98 37.62 -35.15
N SER A 309 -42.03 37.82 -34.36
CA SER A 309 -42.86 39.01 -34.47
C SER A 309 -42.07 40.27 -34.09
N ALA A 310 -42.50 41.42 -34.58
CA ALA A 310 -41.90 42.71 -34.22
C ALA A 310 -41.95 42.95 -32.70
N GLU A 311 -42.99 42.44 -32.03
CA GLU A 311 -43.17 42.55 -30.57
C GLU A 311 -42.18 41.66 -29.79
N GLU A 312 -41.96 40.40 -30.22
CA GLU A 312 -40.92 39.53 -29.64
C GLU A 312 -39.52 40.12 -29.85
N GLU A 313 -39.22 40.66 -31.04
CA GLU A 313 -37.93 41.29 -31.32
C GLU A 313 -37.73 42.56 -30.49
N GLN A 314 -38.76 43.41 -30.35
CA GLN A 314 -38.69 44.61 -29.51
C GLN A 314 -38.52 44.23 -28.03
N LYS A 315 -39.22 43.20 -27.54
CA LYS A 315 -39.05 42.64 -26.19
C LYS A 315 -37.66 42.05 -25.96
N LEU A 316 -37.08 41.35 -26.95
CA LEU A 316 -35.69 40.86 -26.89
C LEU A 316 -34.68 42.01 -26.81
N LYS A 317 -34.80 43.02 -27.67
CA LYS A 317 -33.91 44.19 -27.68
C LYS A 317 -34.04 44.99 -26.37
N ALA A 318 -35.26 45.17 -25.88
CA ALA A 318 -35.53 45.78 -24.57
C ALA A 318 -34.97 44.95 -23.40
N TRP A 319 -35.06 43.62 -23.43
CA TRP A 319 -34.47 42.75 -22.40
C TRP A 319 -32.94 42.83 -22.40
N PHE A 320 -32.29 42.85 -23.58
CA PHE A 320 -30.84 43.04 -23.69
C PHE A 320 -30.38 44.43 -23.21
N ALA A 321 -31.12 45.49 -23.55
CA ALA A 321 -30.85 46.85 -23.06
C ALA A 321 -31.04 46.95 -21.53
N GLY A 322 -32.19 46.50 -21.03
CA GLY A 322 -32.52 46.46 -19.61
C GLY A 322 -31.62 45.51 -18.81
N ALA A 323 -30.99 44.50 -19.41
CA ALA A 323 -29.97 43.69 -18.75
C ALA A 323 -28.66 44.47 -18.53
N ALA A 324 -28.24 45.31 -19.50
CA ALA A 324 -27.10 46.21 -19.33
C ALA A 324 -27.41 47.31 -18.28
N GLU A 325 -28.59 47.92 -18.37
CA GLU A 325 -29.03 48.97 -17.45
C GLU A 325 -29.17 48.46 -16.01
N ARG A 326 -29.79 47.28 -15.79
CA ARG A 326 -29.90 46.65 -14.46
C ARG A 326 -28.54 46.25 -13.86
N ILE A 327 -27.50 46.09 -14.67
CA ILE A 327 -26.11 45.92 -14.21
C ILE A 327 -25.48 47.27 -13.79
N GLN A 328 -25.97 48.39 -14.32
CA GLN A 328 -25.47 49.74 -14.06
C GLN A 328 -26.13 50.39 -12.84
N THR A 329 -27.48 50.43 -12.74
CA THR A 329 -28.19 50.98 -11.56
C THR A 329 -27.83 50.23 -10.28
N ARG A 330 -27.74 48.88 -10.33
CA ARG A 330 -27.33 48.07 -9.17
C ARG A 330 -25.85 48.27 -8.79
N ARG A 331 -25.00 48.69 -9.74
CA ARG A 331 -23.61 49.10 -9.46
C ARG A 331 -23.55 50.43 -8.71
N GLU A 332 -24.45 51.37 -9.00
CA GLU A 332 -24.47 52.69 -8.38
C GLU A 332 -25.08 52.67 -6.99
N GLY A 333 -26.20 51.97 -6.79
CA GLY A 333 -26.74 51.71 -5.44
C GLY A 333 -25.73 50.98 -4.54
N GLY A 334 -25.05 49.95 -5.09
CA GLY A 334 -23.97 49.25 -4.39
C GLY A 334 -22.76 50.13 -4.08
N LYS A 335 -22.39 51.06 -4.98
CA LYS A 335 -21.34 52.07 -4.72
C LYS A 335 -21.74 53.02 -3.59
N LYS A 336 -22.97 53.55 -3.58
CA LYS A 336 -23.40 54.54 -2.58
C LYS A 336 -23.36 53.97 -1.17
N LEU A 337 -23.89 52.76 -0.98
CA LEU A 337 -23.79 52.00 0.28
C LEU A 337 -22.33 51.73 0.69
N PHE A 338 -21.42 51.54 -0.26
CA PHE A 338 -19.99 51.37 0.02
C PHE A 338 -19.33 52.68 0.47
N VAL A 339 -19.67 53.82 -0.14
CA VAL A 339 -19.15 55.15 0.24
C VAL A 339 -19.65 55.55 1.63
N GLU A 340 -20.94 55.36 1.91
CA GLU A 340 -21.52 55.61 3.25
C GLU A 340 -20.89 54.70 4.32
N LEU A 341 -20.59 53.44 4.00
CA LEU A 341 -19.88 52.52 4.88
C LEU A 341 -18.42 52.95 5.11
N THR A 342 -17.71 53.36 4.06
CA THR A 342 -16.33 53.88 4.19
C THR A 342 -16.29 55.09 5.12
N ALA A 343 -17.17 56.08 4.91
CA ALA A 343 -17.23 57.27 5.76
C ALA A 343 -17.59 56.96 7.23
N ALA A 344 -18.44 55.97 7.50
CA ALA A 344 -18.72 55.50 8.86
C ALA A 344 -17.50 54.83 9.53
N VAL A 345 -16.70 54.09 8.76
CA VAL A 345 -15.46 53.46 9.25
C VAL A 345 -14.36 54.51 9.46
N GLU A 346 -14.21 55.48 8.57
CA GLU A 346 -13.24 56.59 8.69
C GLU A 346 -13.56 57.53 9.87
N SER A 347 -14.82 57.67 10.25
CA SER A 347 -15.26 58.37 11.48
C SER A 347 -15.32 57.48 12.73
N ASN A 348 -14.88 56.23 12.63
CA ASN A 348 -14.83 55.24 13.72
C ASN A 348 -16.20 54.89 14.35
N ASP A 349 -17.32 55.16 13.67
CA ASP A 349 -18.68 54.84 14.10
C ASP A 349 -18.99 53.36 13.82
N SER A 350 -18.52 52.50 14.73
CA SER A 350 -18.69 51.05 14.65
C SER A 350 -20.15 50.59 14.58
N ALA A 351 -21.08 51.29 15.24
CA ALA A 351 -22.50 50.92 15.24
C ALA A 351 -23.14 51.14 13.86
N LYS A 352 -22.85 52.28 13.23
CA LYS A 352 -23.34 52.63 11.89
C LYS A 352 -22.67 51.79 10.79
N ALA A 353 -21.39 51.45 10.97
CA ALA A 353 -20.70 50.52 10.08
C ALA A 353 -21.36 49.13 10.07
N ASP A 354 -21.75 48.60 11.23
CA ASP A 354 -22.37 47.27 11.34
C ASP A 354 -23.84 47.26 10.82
N GLU A 355 -24.57 48.37 10.95
CA GLU A 355 -25.88 48.57 10.32
C GLU A 355 -25.79 48.58 8.78
N LEU A 356 -24.83 49.33 8.24
CA LEU A 356 -24.57 49.40 6.79
C LEU A 356 -24.06 48.05 6.24
N LEU A 357 -23.25 47.30 7.01
CA LEU A 357 -22.85 45.94 6.67
C LEU A 357 -24.04 44.96 6.63
N LYS A 358 -25.03 45.08 7.51
CA LYS A 358 -26.29 44.31 7.41
C LYS A 358 -27.05 44.65 6.13
N LYS A 359 -27.25 45.94 5.83
CA LYS A 359 -27.89 46.40 4.58
C LYS A 359 -27.17 45.88 3.33
N LEU A 360 -25.84 45.86 3.32
CA LEU A 360 -25.03 45.30 2.25
C LEU A 360 -25.20 43.79 2.08
N ARG A 361 -25.29 43.01 3.17
CA ARG A 361 -25.56 41.55 3.10
C ARG A 361 -26.94 41.26 2.54
N GLU A 362 -27.96 42.02 2.94
CA GLU A 362 -29.33 41.86 2.43
C GLU A 362 -29.41 42.21 0.93
N GLY A 363 -28.73 43.27 0.49
CA GLY A 363 -28.58 43.60 -0.93
C GLY A 363 -27.86 42.51 -1.74
N PHE A 364 -26.88 41.81 -1.16
CA PHE A 364 -26.25 40.65 -1.81
C PHE A 364 -27.18 39.43 -1.90
N ARG A 365 -28.13 39.25 -0.98
CA ARG A 365 -29.17 38.20 -1.08
C ARG A 365 -30.17 38.51 -2.19
N GLN A 366 -30.63 39.75 -2.28
CA GLN A 366 -31.49 40.23 -3.37
C GLN A 366 -30.78 40.19 -4.74
N LEU A 367 -29.44 40.24 -4.79
CA LEU A 367 -28.65 40.06 -6.02
C LEU A 367 -28.63 38.63 -6.55
N SER A 368 -28.91 37.60 -5.73
CA SER A 368 -29.18 36.24 -6.22
C SER A 368 -30.61 36.08 -6.72
N GLU A 369 -31.60 36.48 -5.92
CA GLU A 369 -33.03 36.38 -6.23
C GLU A 369 -33.38 37.19 -7.50
N GLY A 370 -32.84 38.40 -7.61
CA GLY A 370 -32.95 39.28 -8.78
C GLY A 370 -32.13 38.85 -10.00
N ARG A 371 -31.62 37.61 -10.02
CA ARG A 371 -30.91 36.97 -11.13
C ARG A 371 -31.68 35.79 -11.71
N GLU A 372 -32.41 35.07 -10.86
CA GLU A 372 -33.39 34.05 -11.27
C GLU A 372 -34.56 34.73 -12.01
N LYS A 373 -35.13 35.80 -11.44
CA LYS A 373 -36.18 36.61 -12.09
C LYS A 373 -35.83 37.12 -13.49
N ALA A 374 -34.55 37.37 -13.78
CA ALA A 374 -34.10 37.84 -15.09
C ALA A 374 -33.99 36.70 -16.13
N LEU A 375 -33.84 35.46 -15.68
CA LEU A 375 -33.95 34.25 -16.50
C LEU A 375 -35.42 33.90 -16.75
N ASP A 376 -36.28 34.02 -15.73
CA ASP A 376 -37.73 33.87 -15.89
C ASP A 376 -38.30 34.87 -16.92
N GLU A 377 -37.87 36.14 -16.90
CA GLU A 377 -38.22 37.12 -17.94
C GLU A 377 -37.81 36.65 -19.34
N PHE A 378 -36.61 36.08 -19.51
CA PHE A 378 -36.13 35.60 -20.80
C PHE A 378 -36.90 34.37 -21.29
N ASP A 379 -37.22 33.44 -20.39
CA ASP A 379 -38.00 32.24 -20.73
C ASP A 379 -39.48 32.53 -21.05
N ASN A 380 -39.97 33.74 -20.76
CA ASN A 380 -41.30 34.24 -21.16
C ASN A 380 -41.31 35.08 -22.47
N ILE A 381 -40.17 35.51 -23.01
CA ILE A 381 -40.12 36.33 -24.25
C ILE A 381 -40.08 35.46 -25.52
N LEU A 382 -39.56 34.25 -25.43
CA LEU A 382 -39.52 33.28 -26.53
C LEU A 382 -40.31 32.01 -26.16
N SER A 383 -40.68 31.23 -27.18
CA SER A 383 -41.20 29.88 -27.00
C SER A 383 -40.10 28.83 -26.85
N ALA A 384 -40.50 27.66 -26.35
CA ALA A 384 -39.65 26.47 -26.22
C ALA A 384 -38.94 26.07 -27.53
N ASP A 385 -39.67 26.07 -28.65
CA ASP A 385 -39.12 25.66 -29.95
C ASP A 385 -38.15 26.68 -30.51
N GLN A 386 -38.46 27.99 -30.42
CA GLN A 386 -37.55 29.05 -30.83
C GLN A 386 -36.23 28.98 -30.04
N ARG A 387 -36.27 28.79 -28.71
CA ARG A 387 -35.07 28.56 -27.89
C ARG A 387 -34.26 27.33 -28.32
N ALA A 388 -34.94 26.20 -28.56
CA ALA A 388 -34.29 24.98 -29.00
C ALA A 388 -33.57 25.16 -30.35
N ARG A 389 -34.22 25.81 -31.32
CA ARG A 389 -33.63 26.14 -32.63
C ARG A 389 -32.40 27.03 -32.53
N ILE A 390 -32.42 28.08 -31.69
CA ILE A 390 -31.25 28.94 -31.43
C ILE A 390 -30.07 28.11 -30.96
N VAL A 391 -30.27 27.20 -30.00
CA VAL A 391 -29.20 26.35 -29.47
C VAL A 391 -28.71 25.32 -30.50
N VAL A 392 -29.60 24.69 -31.26
CA VAL A 392 -29.20 23.76 -32.35
C VAL A 392 -28.36 24.49 -33.40
N ALA A 393 -28.77 25.68 -33.84
CA ALA A 393 -28.00 26.49 -34.79
C ALA A 393 -26.64 26.93 -34.21
N ALA A 394 -26.60 27.38 -32.96
CA ALA A 394 -25.36 27.78 -32.28
C ALA A 394 -24.38 26.60 -32.09
N VAL A 395 -24.88 25.41 -31.75
CA VAL A 395 -24.09 24.17 -31.66
C VAL A 395 -23.56 23.75 -33.04
N LYS A 396 -24.38 23.85 -34.09
CA LYS A 396 -23.98 23.53 -35.46
C LYS A 396 -22.88 24.48 -35.96
N GLN A 397 -23.07 25.79 -35.79
CA GLN A 397 -22.06 26.80 -36.13
C GLN A 397 -20.76 26.66 -35.31
N ALA A 398 -20.84 26.25 -34.03
CA ALA A 398 -19.66 25.96 -33.22
C ALA A 398 -18.89 24.72 -33.72
N LYS A 399 -19.59 23.71 -34.24
CA LYS A 399 -19.00 22.50 -34.84
C LYS A 399 -18.34 22.79 -36.19
N GLU A 400 -18.96 23.64 -37.02
CA GLU A 400 -18.45 24.03 -38.34
C GLU A 400 -17.27 25.02 -38.27
N SER A 401 -17.13 25.79 -37.19
CA SER A 401 -16.08 26.84 -37.06
C SER A 401 -14.84 26.44 -36.24
N GLY A 402 -14.72 25.18 -35.82
CA GLY A 402 -13.48 24.60 -35.28
C GLY A 402 -12.92 25.22 -33.99
N ARG A 403 -13.71 26.01 -33.24
CA ARG A 403 -13.27 26.71 -32.01
C ARG A 403 -13.75 25.98 -30.75
N PRO A 404 -12.99 26.04 -29.63
CA PRO A 404 -13.21 25.17 -28.47
C PRO A 404 -14.57 25.38 -27.80
N ILE A 405 -15.23 24.25 -27.51
CA ILE A 405 -16.63 24.15 -27.08
C ILE A 405 -16.79 24.60 -25.61
N LYS A 406 -16.82 25.92 -25.38
CA LYS A 406 -17.19 26.51 -24.08
C LYS A 406 -18.51 27.29 -24.13
N PHE A 407 -18.76 28.05 -25.20
CA PHE A 407 -20.01 28.82 -25.32
C PHE A 407 -21.20 27.92 -25.66
N ALA A 408 -21.04 27.03 -26.65
CA ALA A 408 -22.06 26.06 -27.02
C ALA A 408 -22.37 25.06 -25.89
N LEU A 409 -21.38 24.64 -25.09
CA LEU A 409 -21.64 23.73 -23.97
C LEU A 409 -22.51 24.38 -22.88
N ILE A 410 -22.33 25.69 -22.63
CA ILE A 410 -23.17 26.46 -21.70
C ILE A 410 -24.58 26.63 -22.26
N LEU A 411 -24.74 26.98 -23.54
CA LEU A 411 -26.05 27.07 -24.20
C LEU A 411 -26.79 25.72 -24.21
N SER A 412 -26.08 24.63 -24.47
CA SER A 412 -26.62 23.27 -24.38
C SER A 412 -27.03 22.91 -22.96
N LEU A 413 -26.24 23.21 -21.92
CA LEU A 413 -26.67 22.99 -20.54
C LEU A 413 -27.91 23.82 -20.20
N VAL A 414 -27.95 25.10 -20.58
CA VAL A 414 -29.08 26.00 -20.28
C VAL A 414 -30.39 25.47 -20.89
N VAL A 415 -30.40 25.03 -22.16
CA VAL A 415 -31.62 24.46 -22.77
C VAL A 415 -31.93 23.04 -22.30
N PHE A 416 -30.92 22.21 -22.00
CA PHE A 416 -31.15 20.87 -21.41
C PHE A 416 -31.70 20.95 -19.98
N LEU A 417 -31.45 22.05 -19.27
CA LEU A 417 -32.01 22.31 -17.93
C LEU A 417 -33.38 23.00 -17.99
N SER A 418 -33.66 23.87 -18.96
CA SER A 418 -34.94 24.60 -19.01
C SER A 418 -36.10 23.84 -19.67
N HIS A 419 -35.84 22.87 -20.58
CA HIS A 419 -36.92 22.24 -21.38
C HIS A 419 -37.00 20.72 -21.20
N GLY A 420 -37.32 20.30 -19.98
CA GLY A 420 -37.56 18.90 -19.59
C GLY A 420 -38.86 18.28 -20.12
N LYS A 421 -39.12 18.32 -21.44
CA LYS A 421 -40.20 17.58 -22.14
C LYS A 421 -39.94 17.47 -23.64
N LEU A 422 -39.63 16.27 -24.12
CA LEU A 422 -39.70 15.88 -25.54
C LEU A 422 -40.39 14.51 -25.62
N GLN A 423 -41.42 14.39 -26.47
CA GLN A 423 -42.28 13.20 -26.54
C GLN A 423 -42.22 12.44 -27.88
N ASN A 424 -41.36 12.84 -28.83
CA ASN A 424 -41.35 12.26 -30.17
C ASN A 424 -40.17 11.28 -30.38
N ILE A 425 -40.48 10.14 -31.01
CA ILE A 425 -39.64 8.92 -31.03
C ILE A 425 -38.39 9.07 -31.92
N ASP A 426 -38.45 9.82 -33.02
CA ASP A 426 -37.32 9.89 -33.95
C ASP A 426 -36.19 10.82 -33.49
N HIS A 427 -36.50 11.87 -32.72
CA HIS A 427 -35.48 12.58 -31.95
C HIS A 427 -34.87 11.70 -30.85
N LEU A 428 -35.67 10.80 -30.26
CA LEU A 428 -35.20 9.76 -29.34
C LEU A 428 -34.27 8.75 -30.04
N LYS A 429 -34.47 8.41 -31.32
CA LYS A 429 -33.53 7.58 -32.10
C LYS A 429 -32.21 8.31 -32.39
N MET A 430 -32.26 9.58 -32.80
CA MET A 430 -31.04 10.36 -33.05
C MET A 430 -30.26 10.65 -31.76
N ALA A 431 -30.96 10.92 -30.66
CA ALA A 431 -30.37 10.93 -29.32
C ALA A 431 -29.78 9.56 -28.99
N SER A 432 -30.52 8.46 -29.19
CA SER A 432 -30.08 7.08 -28.93
C SER A 432 -28.79 6.73 -29.69
N ALA A 433 -28.59 7.13 -30.95
CA ALA A 433 -27.32 6.89 -31.63
C ALA A 433 -26.11 7.51 -30.89
N ILE A 434 -26.28 8.73 -30.38
CA ILE A 434 -25.25 9.43 -29.59
C ILE A 434 -25.16 8.83 -28.17
N PHE A 435 -26.28 8.42 -27.58
CA PHE A 435 -26.42 7.93 -26.21
C PHE A 435 -26.01 6.44 -26.05
N THR A 436 -26.17 5.61 -27.08
CA THR A 436 -25.60 4.24 -27.15
C THR A 436 -24.08 4.29 -27.28
N THR A 437 -23.55 5.29 -27.98
CA THR A 437 -22.10 5.55 -28.04
C THR A 437 -21.56 6.11 -26.71
N PHE A 438 -22.36 6.88 -25.96
CA PHE A 438 -21.93 7.54 -24.72
C PHE A 438 -22.24 6.77 -23.42
N LEU A 439 -23.27 5.91 -23.43
CA LEU A 439 -23.72 5.12 -22.28
C LEU A 439 -23.91 3.65 -22.65
N CYS A 440 -22.80 2.99 -22.95
CA CYS A 440 -22.58 1.58 -22.57
C CYS A 440 -22.43 1.45 -21.02
N ARG A 441 -23.28 2.17 -20.27
CA ARG A 441 -23.33 2.29 -18.81
C ARG A 441 -24.74 2.75 -18.43
N GLN A 442 -25.51 1.85 -17.85
CA GLN A 442 -26.93 2.06 -17.51
C GLN A 442 -27.09 3.19 -16.46
N GLN A 443 -28.17 3.98 -16.47
CA GLN A 443 -29.52 3.63 -15.94
C GLN A 443 -29.39 3.06 -14.50
N ARG A 444 -30.03 3.57 -13.43
CA ARG A 444 -31.26 4.38 -13.22
C ARG A 444 -31.03 5.34 -12.00
N PHE A 445 -31.93 6.16 -11.45
CA PHE A 445 -33.38 6.03 -11.20
C PHE A 445 -34.04 7.38 -10.91
N LEU A 446 -35.31 7.54 -11.33
CA LEU A 446 -36.34 8.16 -10.48
C LEU A 446 -37.75 7.67 -10.86
N THR A 447 -38.43 7.09 -9.88
CA THR A 447 -39.88 6.88 -9.76
C THR A 447 -40.61 8.25 -9.63
N LEU A 448 -41.91 8.47 -9.82
CA LEU A 448 -43.14 7.65 -10.01
C LEU A 448 -43.95 8.24 -11.23
N THR A 449 -45.17 7.87 -11.65
CA THR A 449 -46.38 7.30 -11.02
C THR A 449 -47.29 6.56 -12.03
N ARG A 450 -48.01 5.52 -11.58
CA ARG A 450 -49.43 5.21 -11.94
C ARG A 450 -50.08 4.36 -10.83
N SER A 451 -51.28 4.77 -10.39
CA SER A 451 -52.26 4.11 -9.48
C SER A 451 -51.75 3.33 -8.23
N PRO A 452 -51.96 3.85 -7.01
CA PRO A 452 -51.69 3.11 -5.76
C PRO A 452 -52.71 2.01 -5.41
N VAL A 453 -53.93 2.06 -5.97
CA VAL A 453 -55.08 1.30 -5.42
C VAL A 453 -55.12 -0.15 -5.89
N ALA A 454 -54.82 -0.43 -7.16
CA ALA A 454 -54.92 -1.78 -7.73
C ALA A 454 -53.91 -2.76 -7.13
N THR A 455 -52.67 -2.30 -6.89
CA THR A 455 -51.58 -3.15 -6.38
C THR A 455 -51.80 -3.57 -4.93
N GLN A 456 -52.43 -2.73 -4.10
CA GLN A 456 -52.69 -3.04 -2.69
C GLN A 456 -53.67 -4.21 -2.49
N LEU A 457 -54.63 -4.43 -3.40
CA LEU A 457 -55.52 -5.60 -3.30
C LEU A 457 -54.77 -6.91 -3.59
N TRP A 458 -54.01 -6.97 -4.69
CA TRP A 458 -53.32 -8.21 -5.08
C TRP A 458 -52.22 -8.62 -4.09
N THR A 459 -51.45 -7.69 -3.54
CA THR A 459 -50.42 -8.03 -2.53
C THR A 459 -51.03 -8.48 -1.19
N ARG A 460 -52.23 -7.99 -0.83
CA ARG A 460 -52.96 -8.43 0.38
C ARG A 460 -53.59 -9.82 0.29
N LEU A 461 -53.86 -10.32 -0.92
CA LEU A 461 -54.42 -11.67 -1.13
C LEU A 461 -53.34 -12.77 -1.24
N ALA A 462 -52.11 -12.40 -1.60
CA ALA A 462 -50.99 -13.34 -1.77
C ALA A 462 -50.13 -13.55 -0.50
N SER A 463 -50.43 -12.87 0.61
CA SER A 463 -49.57 -12.87 1.83
C SER A 463 -50.22 -13.47 3.08
N THR A 464 -51.53 -13.72 3.07
CA THR A 464 -52.33 -14.08 4.24
C THR A 464 -52.20 -15.54 4.70
N SER A 465 -51.77 -16.45 3.82
CA SER A 465 -51.76 -17.90 4.09
C SER A 465 -50.51 -18.42 4.81
N VAL A 466 -49.40 -17.65 4.85
CA VAL A 466 -48.12 -18.12 5.41
C VAL A 466 -47.85 -17.54 6.81
N GLN A 467 -48.29 -16.31 7.10
CA GLN A 467 -48.00 -15.67 8.40
C GLN A 467 -48.72 -16.31 9.59
N GLN A 468 -49.90 -16.89 9.39
CA GLN A 468 -50.71 -17.47 10.48
C GLN A 468 -50.10 -18.74 11.09
N GLN A 469 -49.29 -19.52 10.37
CA GLN A 469 -48.62 -20.71 10.93
C GLN A 469 -47.35 -20.37 11.72
N GLN A 470 -46.65 -19.27 11.41
CA GLN A 470 -45.40 -18.91 12.12
C GLN A 470 -45.64 -18.12 13.42
N GLN A 471 -46.79 -17.43 13.56
CA GLN A 471 -47.06 -16.66 14.78
C GLN A 471 -47.41 -17.52 16.02
N GLN A 472 -47.80 -18.79 15.85
CA GLN A 472 -48.16 -19.67 16.98
C GLN A 472 -46.96 -20.28 17.72
N THR A 473 -45.74 -20.21 17.19
CA THR A 473 -44.52 -20.78 17.83
C THR A 473 -43.60 -19.73 18.46
N ALA A 474 -43.77 -18.44 18.15
CA ALA A 474 -42.80 -17.39 18.46
C ALA A 474 -42.83 -16.84 19.92
N ASN A 475 -43.80 -17.24 20.75
CA ASN A 475 -44.06 -16.64 22.07
C ASN A 475 -43.57 -17.44 23.29
N LYS A 476 -42.52 -18.28 23.13
CA LYS A 476 -41.78 -18.83 24.28
C LYS A 476 -40.49 -18.02 24.48
N PRO A 477 -40.23 -17.46 25.68
CA PRO A 477 -38.96 -16.79 25.95
C PRO A 477 -37.80 -17.79 25.90
N VAL A 478 -36.64 -17.33 25.45
CA VAL A 478 -35.40 -18.12 25.41
C VAL A 478 -35.01 -18.49 26.85
N ASN A 479 -34.98 -19.78 27.15
CA ASN A 479 -34.54 -20.26 28.45
C ASN A 479 -33.01 -20.09 28.57
N LEU A 480 -32.58 -19.07 29.33
CA LEU A 480 -31.17 -18.75 29.52
C LEU A 480 -30.35 -19.90 30.15
N GLN A 481 -31.00 -20.85 30.84
CA GLN A 481 -30.34 -22.05 31.40
C GLN A 481 -30.09 -23.16 30.37
N GLN A 482 -30.58 -23.03 29.12
CA GLN A 482 -30.41 -24.01 28.05
C GLN A 482 -29.41 -23.59 26.96
N LEU A 483 -28.81 -22.39 27.09
CA LEU A 483 -27.77 -21.88 26.21
C LEU A 483 -26.44 -22.60 26.48
N LYS A 484 -25.79 -23.10 25.43
CA LYS A 484 -24.50 -23.85 25.50
C LYS A 484 -23.34 -23.10 24.84
N ASN A 485 -23.65 -22.05 24.09
CA ASN A 485 -22.68 -21.25 23.34
C ASN A 485 -22.63 -19.80 23.85
N LEU A 486 -23.62 -19.39 24.65
CA LEU A 486 -23.75 -18.05 25.22
C LEU A 486 -23.96 -18.09 26.73
N LYS A 487 -23.45 -17.07 27.43
CA LYS A 487 -23.88 -16.70 28.79
C LYS A 487 -24.48 -15.30 28.76
N VAL A 488 -25.44 -15.02 29.64
CA VAL A 488 -26.11 -13.72 29.74
C VAL A 488 -26.11 -13.27 31.20
N ASP A 489 -25.61 -12.07 31.43
CA ASP A 489 -25.62 -11.34 32.71
C ASP A 489 -26.39 -10.02 32.54
N TYR A 490 -26.86 -9.41 33.63
CA TYR A 490 -27.65 -8.17 33.62
C TYR A 490 -27.11 -7.20 34.66
N GLN A 491 -26.63 -6.03 34.20
CA GLN A 491 -26.07 -4.99 35.05
C GLN A 491 -26.93 -3.72 34.96
N ASP A 492 -27.91 -3.67 35.86
CA ASP A 492 -29.06 -2.75 35.85
C ASP A 492 -29.87 -2.87 34.54
N ASP A 493 -29.81 -1.85 33.68
CA ASP A 493 -30.50 -1.76 32.40
C ASP A 493 -29.68 -2.29 31.20
N ILE A 494 -28.48 -2.85 31.45
CA ILE A 494 -27.57 -3.35 30.42
C ILE A 494 -27.51 -4.88 30.44
N ALA A 495 -27.85 -5.52 29.32
CA ALA A 495 -27.63 -6.94 29.11
C ALA A 495 -26.18 -7.19 28.63
N VAL A 496 -25.49 -8.14 29.26
CA VAL A 496 -24.11 -8.53 28.94
C VAL A 496 -24.12 -9.94 28.35
N VAL A 497 -24.04 -10.03 27.03
CA VAL A 497 -23.96 -11.30 26.30
C VAL A 497 -22.50 -11.71 26.15
N GLN A 498 -22.15 -12.89 26.66
CA GLN A 498 -20.80 -13.44 26.58
C GLN A 498 -20.77 -14.65 25.63
N PHE A 499 -19.97 -14.57 24.56
CA PHE A 499 -19.65 -15.72 23.73
C PHE A 499 -18.81 -16.72 24.53
N ASN A 500 -19.34 -17.95 24.68
CA ASN A 500 -18.70 -19.06 25.39
C ASN A 500 -19.13 -20.40 24.76
N GLN A 501 -18.55 -20.74 23.61
CA GLN A 501 -18.73 -22.06 23.00
C GLN A 501 -18.19 -23.15 23.93
N GLU A 502 -19.06 -24.00 24.47
CA GLU A 502 -18.66 -25.14 25.31
C GLU A 502 -17.70 -26.09 24.58
N ASN A 503 -16.83 -26.75 25.36
CA ASN A 503 -15.80 -27.68 24.89
C ASN A 503 -14.76 -27.13 23.88
N SER A 504 -14.85 -25.86 23.47
CA SER A 504 -13.88 -25.20 22.60
C SER A 504 -12.96 -24.22 23.34
N LYS A 505 -11.71 -24.12 22.89
CA LYS A 505 -10.71 -23.13 23.33
C LYS A 505 -10.93 -21.73 22.73
N VAL A 506 -11.71 -21.62 21.66
CA VAL A 506 -12.02 -20.38 20.94
C VAL A 506 -13.52 -20.33 20.61
N ASN A 507 -14.09 -19.14 20.42
CA ASN A 507 -15.46 -19.03 19.90
C ASN A 507 -15.42 -18.93 18.37
N THR A 508 -16.26 -19.69 17.67
CA THR A 508 -16.56 -19.53 16.25
C THR A 508 -18.03 -19.15 16.04
N LEU A 509 -18.35 -18.50 14.92
CA LEU A 509 -19.72 -18.41 14.42
C LEU A 509 -20.08 -19.75 13.77
N SER A 510 -20.33 -20.76 14.61
CA SER A 510 -20.93 -22.03 14.23
C SER A 510 -22.44 -21.90 14.08
N LYS A 511 -23.09 -22.88 13.44
CA LYS A 511 -24.55 -22.89 13.33
C LYS A 511 -25.23 -22.80 14.71
N GLY A 512 -24.78 -23.61 15.69
CA GLY A 512 -25.33 -23.60 17.05
C GLY A 512 -25.15 -22.27 17.79
N MET A 513 -24.01 -21.58 17.57
CA MET A 513 -23.80 -20.22 18.09
C MET A 513 -24.83 -19.23 17.52
N MET A 514 -25.16 -19.32 16.23
CA MET A 514 -26.12 -18.44 15.57
C MET A 514 -27.57 -18.78 15.91
N ASP A 515 -27.89 -20.08 16.01
CA ASP A 515 -29.20 -20.60 16.43
C ASP A 515 -29.54 -20.16 17.87
N GLU A 516 -28.56 -20.01 18.76
CA GLU A 516 -28.72 -19.39 20.09
C GLU A 516 -28.74 -17.85 20.06
N PHE A 517 -27.83 -17.21 19.30
CA PHE A 517 -27.63 -15.76 19.35
C PHE A 517 -28.79 -14.97 18.73
N VAL A 518 -29.36 -15.42 17.61
CA VAL A 518 -30.39 -14.64 16.90
C VAL A 518 -31.69 -14.52 17.70
N PRO A 519 -32.27 -15.60 18.27
CA PRO A 519 -33.47 -15.49 19.11
C PRO A 519 -33.22 -14.69 20.40
N LEU A 520 -32.05 -14.90 21.04
CA LEU A 520 -31.68 -14.12 22.23
C LEU A 520 -31.58 -12.62 21.89
N PHE A 521 -30.96 -12.27 20.77
CA PHE A 521 -30.83 -10.88 20.34
C PHE A 521 -32.20 -10.23 20.09
N GLU A 522 -33.14 -10.95 19.47
CA GLU A 522 -34.50 -10.44 19.24
C GLU A 522 -35.29 -10.28 20.55
N GLN A 523 -35.14 -11.20 21.51
CA GLN A 523 -35.67 -11.02 22.86
C GLN A 523 -35.07 -9.77 23.54
N LEU A 524 -33.75 -9.57 23.47
CA LEU A 524 -33.07 -8.41 24.04
C LEU A 524 -33.40 -7.08 23.33
N GLN A 525 -33.79 -7.09 22.04
CA GLN A 525 -34.38 -5.91 21.39
C GLN A 525 -35.76 -5.58 21.97
N ASN A 526 -36.60 -6.58 22.23
CA ASN A 526 -38.00 -6.40 22.60
C ASN A 526 -38.24 -6.23 24.12
N ASP A 527 -37.32 -6.64 24.99
CA ASP A 527 -37.44 -6.44 26.45
C ASP A 527 -37.22 -4.96 26.84
N ASP A 528 -38.29 -4.27 27.21
CA ASP A 528 -38.24 -2.86 27.62
C ASP A 528 -37.39 -2.58 28.87
N LYS A 529 -37.04 -3.59 29.68
CA LYS A 529 -36.11 -3.42 30.82
C LYS A 529 -34.68 -3.18 30.35
N VAL A 530 -34.29 -3.83 29.25
CA VAL A 530 -32.96 -3.67 28.64
C VAL A 530 -32.93 -2.38 27.83
N LYS A 531 -32.04 -1.45 28.19
CA LYS A 531 -31.81 -0.20 27.44
C LYS A 531 -30.54 -0.24 26.60
N GLY A 532 -29.56 -1.08 26.94
CA GLY A 532 -28.33 -1.27 26.15
C GLY A 532 -27.79 -2.70 26.21
N ILE A 533 -26.88 -3.05 25.29
CA ILE A 533 -26.29 -4.39 25.18
C ILE A 533 -24.76 -4.30 25.13
N VAL A 534 -24.07 -5.15 25.88
CA VAL A 534 -22.64 -5.43 25.72
C VAL A 534 -22.50 -6.82 25.10
N VAL A 535 -21.69 -6.96 24.05
CA VAL A 535 -21.26 -8.26 23.53
C VAL A 535 -19.77 -8.46 23.81
N MET A 536 -19.43 -9.53 24.52
CA MET A 536 -18.07 -9.84 24.95
C MET A 536 -17.78 -11.34 24.83
N SER A 537 -16.60 -11.80 25.25
CA SER A 537 -16.29 -13.23 25.38
C SER A 537 -16.02 -13.58 26.84
N ALA A 538 -16.35 -14.82 27.23
CA ALA A 538 -15.92 -15.40 28.50
C ALA A 538 -14.51 -16.03 28.42
N LYS A 539 -13.93 -16.16 27.22
CA LYS A 539 -12.62 -16.78 26.97
C LYS A 539 -11.56 -15.68 26.74
N PRO A 540 -10.60 -15.44 27.66
CA PRO A 540 -9.70 -14.28 27.57
C PRO A 540 -8.80 -14.26 26.33
N GLY A 541 -8.47 -15.43 25.76
CA GLY A 541 -7.66 -15.54 24.54
C GLY A 541 -8.39 -15.31 23.22
N SER A 542 -9.73 -15.25 23.20
CA SER A 542 -10.53 -15.21 21.96
C SER A 542 -11.86 -14.49 22.17
N PHE A 543 -12.09 -13.41 21.41
CA PHE A 543 -13.41 -12.82 21.28
C PHE A 543 -14.28 -13.75 20.43
N ILE A 544 -14.02 -13.75 19.12
CA ILE A 544 -14.53 -14.69 18.12
C ILE A 544 -13.40 -14.85 17.07
N ALA A 545 -13.04 -16.10 16.75
CA ALA A 545 -11.91 -16.43 15.87
C ALA A 545 -12.27 -16.43 14.36
N GLY A 546 -13.55 -16.45 14.01
CA GLY A 546 -14.04 -16.49 12.64
C GLY A 546 -15.40 -17.17 12.52
N ALA A 547 -15.84 -17.42 11.29
CA ALA A 547 -16.87 -18.41 11.01
C ALA A 547 -16.34 -19.82 11.28
N ASP A 548 -17.24 -20.77 11.55
CA ASP A 548 -16.86 -22.18 11.60
C ASP A 548 -16.57 -22.72 10.19
N ILE A 549 -15.34 -23.16 9.94
CA ILE A 549 -14.92 -23.63 8.62
C ILE A 549 -15.66 -24.92 8.23
N ASN A 550 -15.96 -25.79 9.21
CA ASN A 550 -16.72 -27.03 8.97
C ASN A 550 -18.14 -26.73 8.45
N MET A 551 -18.73 -25.60 8.87
CA MET A 551 -20.03 -25.15 8.36
C MET A 551 -19.94 -24.75 6.88
N LEU A 552 -18.83 -24.19 6.42
CA LEU A 552 -18.60 -23.85 5.02
C LEU A 552 -18.34 -25.11 4.16
N GLU A 553 -17.57 -26.06 4.69
CA GLU A 553 -17.30 -27.35 4.02
C GLU A 553 -18.55 -28.24 3.95
N SER A 554 -19.49 -28.10 4.90
CA SER A 554 -20.77 -28.82 4.89
C SER A 554 -21.75 -28.36 3.81
N ALA A 555 -21.53 -27.18 3.19
CA ALA A 555 -22.39 -26.62 2.16
C ALA A 555 -22.16 -27.34 0.82
N LYS A 556 -23.21 -28.02 0.34
CA LYS A 556 -23.12 -28.95 -0.81
C LYS A 556 -23.08 -28.25 -2.16
N ASN A 557 -23.50 -26.99 -2.21
CA ASN A 557 -23.68 -26.23 -3.45
C ASN A 557 -23.52 -24.72 -3.22
N ARG A 558 -23.44 -23.99 -4.33
CA ARG A 558 -23.30 -22.53 -4.37
C ARG A 558 -24.42 -21.81 -3.61
N ASP A 559 -25.65 -22.28 -3.71
CA ASP A 559 -26.81 -21.58 -3.15
C ASP A 559 -26.89 -21.71 -1.62
N GLU A 560 -26.38 -22.81 -1.05
CA GLU A 560 -26.15 -22.95 0.39
C GLU A 560 -25.07 -21.96 0.89
N LEU A 561 -23.94 -21.85 0.19
CA LEU A 561 -22.91 -20.85 0.51
C LEU A 561 -23.42 -19.40 0.41
N PHE A 562 -24.24 -19.11 -0.62
CA PHE A 562 -24.89 -17.81 -0.78
C PHE A 562 -25.86 -17.51 0.38
N LYS A 563 -26.68 -18.49 0.79
CA LYS A 563 -27.59 -18.36 1.95
C LYS A 563 -26.81 -18.17 3.25
N ILE A 564 -25.69 -18.86 3.45
CA ILE A 564 -24.82 -18.66 4.62
C ILE A 564 -24.32 -17.21 4.69
N SER A 565 -23.79 -16.67 3.60
CA SER A 565 -23.33 -15.27 3.55
C SER A 565 -24.49 -14.28 3.76
N ARG A 566 -25.60 -14.43 3.03
CA ARG A 566 -26.77 -13.55 3.17
C ARG A 566 -27.35 -13.55 4.59
N ASN A 567 -27.49 -14.72 5.22
CA ASN A 567 -27.94 -14.83 6.61
C ASN A 567 -26.97 -14.14 7.57
N GLY A 568 -25.66 -14.30 7.37
CA GLY A 568 -24.63 -13.59 8.14
C GLY A 568 -24.76 -12.07 8.00
N GLN A 569 -24.82 -11.56 6.77
CA GLN A 569 -25.02 -10.14 6.48
C GLN A 569 -26.29 -9.57 7.14
N ASP A 570 -27.40 -10.32 7.08
CA ASP A 570 -28.69 -9.86 7.62
C ASP A 570 -28.71 -9.85 9.15
N VAL A 571 -28.02 -10.79 9.82
CA VAL A 571 -27.81 -10.71 11.28
C VAL A 571 -26.91 -9.53 11.64
N MET A 572 -25.82 -9.28 10.91
CA MET A 572 -25.01 -8.09 11.13
C MET A 572 -25.82 -6.79 10.89
N HIS A 573 -26.77 -6.81 9.95
CA HIS A 573 -27.65 -5.67 9.69
C HIS A 573 -28.65 -5.43 10.84
N LYS A 574 -29.20 -6.50 11.45
CA LYS A 574 -30.00 -6.41 12.68
C LYS A 574 -29.22 -5.81 13.86
N ILE A 575 -27.94 -6.15 14.02
CA ILE A 575 -27.05 -5.55 15.01
C ILE A 575 -26.85 -4.05 14.72
N GLU A 576 -26.53 -3.72 13.47
CA GLU A 576 -26.24 -2.36 12.99
C GLU A 576 -27.46 -1.42 13.01
N GLN A 577 -28.68 -1.95 12.92
CA GLN A 577 -29.95 -1.21 13.02
C GLN A 577 -30.61 -1.30 14.41
N SER A 578 -29.93 -1.86 15.41
CA SER A 578 -30.45 -2.01 16.76
C SER A 578 -30.96 -0.69 17.35
N ARG A 579 -32.15 -0.72 17.96
CA ARG A 579 -32.73 0.44 18.64
C ARG A 579 -32.00 0.79 19.95
N LYS A 580 -31.21 -0.15 20.45
CA LYS A 580 -30.42 -0.06 21.69
C LYS A 580 -28.93 0.04 21.36
N PRO A 581 -28.12 0.84 22.07
CA PRO A 581 -26.67 0.85 21.86
C PRO A 581 -26.07 -0.54 22.11
N ILE A 582 -25.07 -0.90 21.28
CA ILE A 582 -24.36 -2.18 21.36
C ILE A 582 -22.86 -1.92 21.46
N VAL A 583 -22.23 -2.37 22.55
CA VAL A 583 -20.79 -2.24 22.78
C VAL A 583 -20.12 -3.59 22.64
N ALA A 584 -19.24 -3.74 21.64
CA ALA A 584 -18.34 -4.88 21.53
C ALA A 584 -17.15 -4.68 22.47
N ALA A 585 -16.99 -5.57 23.45
CA ALA A 585 -15.90 -5.56 24.42
C ALA A 585 -14.93 -6.72 24.12
N ILE A 586 -13.75 -6.37 23.61
CA ILE A 586 -12.92 -7.28 22.81
C ILE A 586 -11.59 -7.55 23.49
N ALA A 587 -11.36 -8.82 23.86
CA ALA A 587 -10.09 -9.35 24.31
C ALA A 587 -9.69 -10.56 23.43
N GLY A 588 -8.38 -10.70 23.17
CA GLY A 588 -7.89 -11.81 22.34
C GLY A 588 -8.29 -11.72 20.87
N SER A 589 -8.21 -12.83 20.16
CA SER A 589 -8.43 -12.86 18.69
C SER A 589 -9.86 -12.44 18.33
N CYS A 590 -9.97 -11.43 17.45
CA CYS A 590 -11.21 -10.92 16.88
C CYS A 590 -11.05 -10.88 15.35
N LEU A 591 -11.32 -12.02 14.70
CA LEU A 591 -10.93 -12.27 13.32
C LEU A 591 -12.12 -12.71 12.46
N GLY A 592 -12.07 -12.37 11.18
CA GLY A 592 -13.04 -12.78 10.17
C GLY A 592 -14.46 -12.37 10.52
N GLY A 593 -15.41 -13.30 10.41
CA GLY A 593 -16.79 -13.13 10.92
C GLY A 593 -16.89 -12.57 12.35
N GLY A 594 -15.92 -12.89 13.23
CA GLY A 594 -15.84 -12.30 14.57
C GLY A 594 -15.53 -10.80 14.57
N PHE A 595 -14.70 -10.35 13.62
CA PHE A 595 -14.48 -8.92 13.39
C PHE A 595 -15.66 -8.28 12.66
N GLU A 596 -16.37 -9.00 11.78
CA GLU A 596 -17.60 -8.52 11.14
C GLU A 596 -18.71 -8.21 12.18
N VAL A 597 -18.88 -9.03 13.22
CA VAL A 597 -19.73 -8.72 14.39
C VAL A 597 -19.30 -7.43 15.06
N ALA A 598 -18.01 -7.28 15.38
CA ALA A 598 -17.48 -6.09 16.03
C ALA A 598 -17.61 -4.81 15.17
N LEU A 599 -17.51 -4.94 13.84
CA LEU A 599 -17.71 -3.84 12.88
C LEU A 599 -19.17 -3.40 12.78
N ALA A 600 -20.13 -4.34 12.95
CA ALA A 600 -21.57 -4.09 12.96
C ALA A 600 -22.08 -3.47 14.28
N CYS A 601 -21.43 -3.76 15.41
CA CYS A 601 -21.77 -3.14 16.70
C CYS A 601 -21.64 -1.60 16.68
N HIS A 602 -22.35 -0.91 17.56
CA HIS A 602 -22.30 0.56 17.61
C HIS A 602 -20.91 1.07 18.05
N TYR A 603 -20.34 0.50 19.11
CA TYR A 603 -19.06 0.93 19.70
C TYR A 603 -18.14 -0.28 19.94
N ARG A 604 -16.81 -0.11 19.83
CA ARG A 604 -15.79 -1.16 20.09
C ARG A 604 -14.78 -0.71 21.13
N ILE A 605 -14.64 -1.50 22.19
CA ILE A 605 -13.61 -1.33 23.24
C ILE A 605 -12.68 -2.53 23.17
N ALA A 606 -11.37 -2.30 23.13
CA ALA A 606 -10.38 -3.37 22.99
C ALA A 606 -9.32 -3.38 24.09
N MET A 607 -9.01 -4.57 24.62
CA MET A 607 -7.91 -4.77 25.55
C MET A 607 -6.55 -4.73 24.82
N ASN A 608 -5.57 -4.01 25.36
CA ASN A 608 -4.24 -3.86 24.80
C ASN A 608 -3.28 -5.05 25.12
N ASP A 609 -3.80 -6.27 25.06
CA ASP A 609 -3.04 -7.52 25.19
C ASP A 609 -2.35 -7.90 23.85
N LYS A 610 -1.21 -8.59 23.89
CA LYS A 610 -0.47 -9.04 22.68
C LYS A 610 -1.27 -10.03 21.82
N ARG A 611 -2.18 -10.79 22.43
CA ARG A 611 -3.14 -11.71 21.78
C ARG A 611 -4.21 -10.94 21.03
N THR A 612 -4.68 -9.80 21.54
CA THR A 612 -5.74 -9.02 20.88
C THR A 612 -5.32 -8.61 19.48
N GLY A 613 -6.15 -8.92 18.48
CA GLY A 613 -5.84 -8.71 17.07
C GLY A 613 -7.08 -8.71 16.21
N PHE A 614 -7.06 -7.85 15.18
CA PHE A 614 -8.20 -7.52 14.32
C PHE A 614 -7.85 -7.78 12.86
N GLY A 615 -8.74 -8.40 12.09
CA GLY A 615 -8.51 -8.62 10.66
C GLY A 615 -9.53 -9.56 10.03
N VAL A 616 -9.48 -9.67 8.71
CA VAL A 616 -10.34 -10.52 7.89
C VAL A 616 -9.48 -11.52 7.10
N PRO A 617 -9.15 -12.69 7.68
CA PRO A 617 -8.19 -13.63 7.10
C PRO A 617 -8.75 -14.49 5.97
N GLU A 618 -10.02 -14.33 5.57
CA GLU A 618 -10.77 -15.17 4.61
C GLU A 618 -10.00 -15.42 3.30
N ILE A 619 -9.25 -14.44 2.80
CA ILE A 619 -8.43 -14.58 1.59
C ILE A 619 -7.37 -15.69 1.68
N LYS A 620 -6.93 -16.05 2.89
CA LYS A 620 -5.99 -17.16 3.15
C LYS A 620 -6.66 -18.54 3.03
N LEU A 621 -7.99 -18.59 3.03
CA LEU A 621 -8.82 -19.77 2.75
C LEU A 621 -9.37 -19.77 1.31
N GLY A 622 -8.88 -18.86 0.46
CA GLY A 622 -9.41 -18.66 -0.90
C GLY A 622 -10.80 -18.04 -0.94
N LEU A 623 -11.24 -17.38 0.13
CA LEU A 623 -12.56 -16.75 0.28
C LEU A 623 -12.46 -15.21 0.34
N LEU A 624 -13.58 -14.55 0.59
CA LEU A 624 -13.68 -13.13 0.93
C LEU A 624 -14.56 -12.95 2.20
N PRO A 625 -14.53 -11.78 2.88
CA PRO A 625 -15.38 -11.54 4.05
C PRO A 625 -16.86 -11.67 3.71
N GLY A 626 -17.60 -12.50 4.45
CA GLY A 626 -18.91 -13.01 4.02
C GLY A 626 -20.12 -12.43 4.76
N ALA A 627 -19.94 -11.58 5.77
CA ALA A 627 -21.01 -11.03 6.62
C ALA A 627 -21.07 -9.49 6.58
N GLY A 628 -20.52 -8.87 5.53
CA GLY A 628 -20.46 -7.43 5.32
C GLY A 628 -19.09 -6.79 5.54
N GLY A 629 -18.03 -7.57 5.70
CA GLY A 629 -16.69 -7.07 5.95
C GLY A 629 -16.15 -6.23 4.80
N THR A 630 -16.40 -6.62 3.53
CA THR A 630 -15.98 -5.80 2.38
C THR A 630 -16.70 -4.44 2.37
N GLN A 631 -17.91 -4.39 2.91
CA GLN A 631 -18.78 -3.23 2.96
C GLN A 631 -18.44 -2.28 4.13
N ARG A 632 -18.37 -2.81 5.36
CA ARG A 632 -18.17 -2.02 6.57
C ARG A 632 -16.72 -1.54 6.72
N LEU A 633 -15.74 -2.25 6.15
CA LEU A 633 -14.35 -1.79 6.13
C LEU A 633 -14.17 -0.54 5.25
N ILE A 634 -14.71 -0.52 4.02
CA ILE A 634 -14.55 0.66 3.14
C ILE A 634 -15.36 1.88 3.60
N GLN A 635 -16.35 1.69 4.49
CA GLN A 635 -17.09 2.78 5.14
C GLN A 635 -16.36 3.36 6.37
N LYS A 636 -15.42 2.62 6.96
CA LYS A 636 -14.64 3.01 8.16
C LYS A 636 -13.20 3.42 7.86
N LEU A 637 -12.62 2.89 6.79
CA LEU A 637 -11.22 3.09 6.36
C LEU A 637 -11.12 3.91 5.07
N SER A 638 -9.90 4.34 4.73
CA SER A 638 -9.60 4.74 3.36
C SER A 638 -9.67 3.53 2.42
N LEU A 639 -10.01 3.73 1.14
CA LEU A 639 -10.04 2.65 0.16
C LEU A 639 -8.68 1.89 0.07
N PRO A 640 -7.51 2.55 0.08
CA PRO A 640 -6.22 1.86 0.20
C PRO A 640 -6.05 1.03 1.47
N ASP A 641 -6.41 1.53 2.66
CA ASP A 641 -6.28 0.78 3.93
C ASP A 641 -7.24 -0.42 3.97
N ALA A 642 -8.45 -0.27 3.44
CA ALA A 642 -9.42 -1.37 3.32
C ALA A 642 -8.94 -2.46 2.36
N LEU A 643 -8.48 -2.08 1.16
CA LEU A 643 -7.90 -3.02 0.19
C LEU A 643 -6.66 -3.71 0.76
N ASP A 644 -5.78 -2.99 1.45
CA ASP A 644 -4.59 -3.55 2.11
C ASP A 644 -4.95 -4.53 3.25
N LEU A 645 -6.04 -4.32 3.99
CA LEU A 645 -6.52 -5.28 4.98
C LEU A 645 -7.10 -6.54 4.33
N VAL A 646 -8.05 -6.39 3.40
CA VAL A 646 -8.79 -7.52 2.79
C VAL A 646 -7.90 -8.32 1.83
N LEU A 647 -7.02 -7.68 1.04
CA LEU A 647 -6.15 -8.36 0.08
C LEU A 647 -4.89 -9.00 0.70
N THR A 648 -4.67 -8.86 2.00
CA THR A 648 -3.57 -9.54 2.72
C THR A 648 -4.04 -10.43 3.87
N GLY A 649 -5.29 -10.25 4.33
CA GLY A 649 -5.85 -10.94 5.49
C GLY A 649 -5.01 -10.79 6.76
N LYS A 650 -4.26 -9.68 6.89
CA LYS A 650 -3.30 -9.47 7.99
C LYS A 650 -3.98 -9.02 9.28
N GLU A 651 -3.36 -9.37 10.40
CA GLU A 651 -3.76 -8.86 11.70
C GLU A 651 -3.26 -7.43 11.95
N VAL A 652 -4.11 -6.62 12.55
CA VAL A 652 -3.81 -5.31 13.10
C VAL A 652 -3.91 -5.41 14.63
N LYS A 653 -2.86 -5.00 15.35
CA LYS A 653 -2.85 -4.99 16.83
C LYS A 653 -3.47 -3.70 17.41
N THR A 654 -3.97 -3.79 18.63
CA THR A 654 -4.90 -2.82 19.27
C THR A 654 -4.56 -1.34 19.04
N LYS A 655 -3.32 -0.91 19.30
CA LYS A 655 -2.92 0.51 19.11
C LYS A 655 -3.03 1.00 17.65
N LYS A 656 -2.71 0.15 16.66
CA LYS A 656 -2.89 0.48 15.23
C LYS A 656 -4.34 0.37 14.79
N ALA A 657 -5.14 -0.52 15.37
CA ALA A 657 -6.58 -0.62 15.10
C ALA A 657 -7.30 0.66 15.57
N LYS A 658 -6.98 1.14 16.78
CA LYS A 658 -7.47 2.43 17.29
C LYS A 658 -7.04 3.61 16.42
N SER A 659 -5.78 3.64 15.96
CA SER A 659 -5.30 4.71 15.07
C SER A 659 -5.86 4.64 13.63
N LEU A 660 -6.65 3.60 13.30
CA LEU A 660 -7.34 3.43 12.02
C LEU A 660 -8.87 3.64 12.14
N GLY A 661 -9.40 3.93 13.34
CA GLY A 661 -10.85 3.97 13.56
C GLY A 661 -11.54 2.60 13.54
N LEU A 662 -10.78 1.50 13.54
CA LEU A 662 -11.32 0.13 13.65
C LEU A 662 -11.72 -0.24 15.09
N VAL A 663 -11.28 0.55 16.07
CA VAL A 663 -11.58 0.40 17.50
C VAL A 663 -11.83 1.80 18.07
N ASP A 664 -12.90 1.98 18.85
CA ASP A 664 -13.32 3.29 19.33
C ASP A 664 -12.66 3.66 20.67
N ALA A 665 -12.39 2.69 21.54
CA ALA A 665 -11.63 2.88 22.79
C ALA A 665 -10.66 1.72 23.07
N VAL A 666 -9.58 2.00 23.79
CA VAL A 666 -8.57 1.00 24.18
C VAL A 666 -8.43 1.01 25.70
N VAL A 667 -8.41 -0.18 26.30
CA VAL A 667 -8.16 -0.40 27.72
C VAL A 667 -6.77 -1.04 27.85
N GLU A 668 -5.93 -0.51 28.74
CA GLU A 668 -4.64 -1.12 29.07
C GLU A 668 -4.83 -2.22 30.13
N PRO A 669 -4.13 -3.35 30.02
CA PRO A 669 -4.32 -4.46 30.95
C PRO A 669 -3.79 -4.14 32.35
N ILE A 670 -4.59 -4.47 33.37
CA ILE A 670 -4.24 -4.33 34.77
C ILE A 670 -3.52 -5.58 35.30
N GLY A 671 -2.64 -5.37 36.27
CA GLY A 671 -1.87 -6.45 36.92
C GLY A 671 -2.71 -7.35 37.84
N PRO A 672 -2.12 -8.46 38.31
CA PRO A 672 -2.78 -9.41 39.22
C PRO A 672 -3.29 -8.73 40.51
N GLY A 673 -4.17 -9.43 41.23
CA GLY A 673 -4.70 -8.98 42.51
C GLY A 673 -5.20 -10.18 43.31
N LEU A 674 -6.40 -10.07 43.87
CA LEU A 674 -7.08 -11.21 44.55
C LEU A 674 -7.57 -12.29 43.57
N GLN A 675 -7.67 -11.97 42.27
CA GLN A 675 -7.96 -12.88 41.16
C GLN A 675 -6.74 -12.99 40.23
N THR A 676 -6.76 -13.94 39.29
CA THR A 676 -5.75 -13.98 38.23
C THR A 676 -5.80 -12.69 37.39
N ALA A 677 -4.68 -12.34 36.77
CA ALA A 677 -4.64 -11.18 35.89
C ALA A 677 -5.61 -11.30 34.71
N GLU A 678 -5.94 -12.50 34.23
CA GLU A 678 -6.82 -12.67 33.07
C GLU A 678 -8.28 -12.40 33.42
N GLU A 679 -8.79 -12.99 34.50
CA GLU A 679 -10.16 -12.79 35.00
C GLU A 679 -10.41 -11.31 35.30
N LYS A 680 -9.51 -10.70 36.08
CA LYS A 680 -9.58 -9.29 36.48
C LYS A 680 -9.56 -8.34 35.28
N ASN A 681 -8.84 -8.70 34.20
CA ASN A 681 -8.83 -7.93 32.96
C ASN A 681 -10.13 -8.06 32.16
N ILE A 682 -10.78 -9.23 32.17
CA ILE A 682 -12.09 -9.44 31.54
C ILE A 682 -13.20 -8.75 32.33
N ASP A 683 -13.15 -8.77 33.66
CA ASP A 683 -14.09 -8.07 34.53
C ASP A 683 -13.95 -6.55 34.42
N TYR A 684 -12.73 -6.01 34.36
CA TYR A 684 -12.49 -4.58 34.10
C TYR A 684 -12.92 -4.15 32.68
N LEU A 685 -12.69 -5.00 31.67
CA LEU A 685 -13.21 -4.77 30.31
C LEU A 685 -14.75 -4.78 30.29
N ARG A 686 -15.41 -5.64 31.09
CA ARG A 686 -16.87 -5.66 31.26
C ARG A 686 -17.36 -4.36 31.88
N SER A 687 -16.79 -3.91 33.01
CA SER A 687 -17.27 -2.70 33.70
C SER A 687 -17.14 -1.44 32.84
N VAL A 688 -16.01 -1.27 32.14
CA VAL A 688 -15.81 -0.18 31.17
C VAL A 688 -16.81 -0.26 30.01
N ALA A 689 -17.13 -1.46 29.52
CA ALA A 689 -18.11 -1.64 28.44
C ALA A 689 -19.56 -1.39 28.89
N VAL A 690 -19.94 -1.81 30.10
CA VAL A 690 -21.26 -1.56 30.69
C VAL A 690 -21.46 -0.08 30.97
N GLN A 691 -20.46 0.59 31.58
CA GLN A 691 -20.47 2.05 31.73
C GLN A 691 -20.66 2.74 30.37
N LYS A 692 -19.93 2.28 29.34
CA LYS A 692 -20.03 2.87 28.00
C LYS A 692 -21.37 2.58 27.30
N ALA A 693 -22.01 1.46 27.58
CA ALA A 693 -23.35 1.17 27.11
C ALA A 693 -24.37 2.14 27.73
N LYS A 694 -24.29 2.38 29.05
CA LYS A 694 -25.12 3.36 29.76
C LYS A 694 -24.90 4.79 29.24
N GLU A 695 -23.66 5.22 29.02
CA GLU A 695 -23.38 6.54 28.42
C GLU A 695 -24.05 6.75 27.05
N LEU A 696 -24.26 5.67 26.28
CA LEU A 696 -24.85 5.70 24.95
C LEU A 696 -26.38 5.58 24.95
N THR A 697 -27.05 5.27 26.07
CA THR A 697 -28.52 5.32 26.16
C THR A 697 -29.00 6.78 26.30
N PHE A 698 -28.31 7.57 27.14
CA PHE A 698 -28.67 8.96 27.42
C PHE A 698 -28.21 9.98 26.36
N LYS A 699 -27.19 9.67 25.55
CA LYS A 699 -26.62 10.61 24.57
C LYS A 699 -26.67 10.02 23.15
N LYS A 700 -27.41 10.69 22.25
CA LYS A 700 -27.30 10.43 20.80
C LYS A 700 -25.83 10.51 20.40
N HIS A 701 -25.33 9.43 19.79
CA HIS A 701 -23.91 9.28 19.47
C HIS A 701 -23.49 10.26 18.35
N VAL A 702 -23.02 11.44 18.74
CA VAL A 702 -22.39 12.40 17.83
C VAL A 702 -21.04 11.81 17.39
N LYS A 703 -20.99 11.31 16.14
CA LYS A 703 -19.71 10.92 15.53
C LYS A 703 -18.77 12.14 15.55
N PRO A 704 -17.49 11.99 15.95
CA PRO A 704 -16.53 13.08 15.86
C PRO A 704 -16.45 13.55 14.40
N GLN A 705 -16.58 14.86 14.18
CA GLN A 705 -16.47 15.45 12.85
C GLN A 705 -15.03 15.25 12.35
N PRO A 706 -14.81 14.74 11.13
CA PRO A 706 -13.46 14.58 10.58
C PRO A 706 -12.77 15.94 10.50
N GLY A 707 -11.45 15.96 10.68
CA GLY A 707 -10.67 17.18 10.51
C GLY A 707 -10.81 17.74 9.10
N LEU A 708 -10.64 19.06 8.93
CA LEU A 708 -10.71 19.70 7.60
C LEU A 708 -9.83 18.98 6.55
N LEU A 709 -8.64 18.57 6.98
CA LEU A 709 -7.66 17.82 6.18
C LEU A 709 -8.12 16.39 5.82
N GLU A 710 -8.94 15.76 6.67
CA GLU A 710 -9.52 14.44 6.43
C GLU A 710 -10.71 14.53 5.47
N ASN A 711 -11.56 15.56 5.63
CA ASN A 711 -12.65 15.85 4.70
C ASN A 711 -12.17 16.23 3.30
N ILE A 712 -11.02 16.91 3.18
CA ILE A 712 -10.38 17.16 1.87
C ILE A 712 -9.86 15.85 1.28
N LYS A 713 -9.15 15.02 2.07
CA LYS A 713 -8.65 13.71 1.61
C LYS A 713 -9.76 12.75 1.19
N SER A 714 -10.83 12.63 1.97
CA SER A 714 -11.96 11.76 1.63
C SER A 714 -12.66 12.21 0.34
N LYS A 715 -12.82 13.52 0.12
CA LYS A 715 -13.39 14.09 -1.11
C LYS A 715 -12.49 13.90 -2.35
N ILE A 716 -11.16 13.94 -2.19
CA ILE A 716 -10.22 13.56 -3.25
C ILE A 716 -10.34 12.06 -3.55
N MET A 717 -10.31 11.22 -2.51
CA MET A 717 -10.42 9.75 -2.63
C MET A 717 -11.79 9.27 -3.12
N SER A 718 -12.85 10.09 -3.02
CA SER A 718 -14.17 9.82 -3.59
C SER A 718 -14.28 10.15 -5.08
N THR A 719 -13.23 10.71 -5.70
CA THR A 719 -13.24 11.06 -7.13
C THR A 719 -12.96 9.82 -7.98
N SER A 720 -13.85 9.49 -8.91
CA SER A 720 -13.83 8.23 -9.67
C SER A 720 -12.53 7.97 -10.45
N TYR A 721 -11.82 9.02 -10.87
CA TYR A 721 -10.48 8.89 -11.47
C TYR A 721 -9.44 8.31 -10.49
N VAL A 722 -9.41 8.83 -9.25
CA VAL A 722 -8.50 8.38 -8.19
C VAL A 722 -8.85 6.95 -7.78
N GLN A 723 -10.13 6.63 -7.66
CA GLN A 723 -10.61 5.29 -7.34
C GLN A 723 -10.20 4.26 -8.41
N ASN A 724 -10.42 4.56 -9.70
CA ASN A 724 -10.01 3.68 -10.79
C ASN A 724 -8.49 3.46 -10.80
N TYR A 725 -7.68 4.50 -10.60
CA TYR A 725 -6.24 4.36 -10.49
C TYR A 725 -5.81 3.46 -9.31
N ILE A 726 -6.47 3.58 -8.15
CA ILE A 726 -6.23 2.71 -6.99
C ILE A 726 -6.56 1.24 -7.34
N PHE A 727 -7.70 0.98 -7.98
CA PHE A 727 -8.06 -0.38 -8.42
C PHE A 727 -7.10 -0.94 -9.48
N GLU A 728 -6.61 -0.12 -10.42
CA GLU A 728 -5.60 -0.53 -11.41
C GLU A 728 -4.27 -0.89 -10.77
N GLN A 729 -3.74 -0.06 -9.86
CA GLN A 729 -2.49 -0.40 -9.15
C GLN A 729 -2.66 -1.62 -8.24
N ALA A 730 -3.80 -1.76 -7.57
CA ALA A 730 -4.10 -2.92 -6.76
C ALA A 730 -4.21 -4.20 -7.62
N LYS A 731 -4.91 -4.17 -8.76
CA LYS A 731 -5.01 -5.29 -9.70
C LYS A 731 -3.64 -5.64 -10.30
N LYS A 732 -2.83 -4.65 -10.69
CA LYS A 732 -1.47 -4.87 -11.20
C LYS A 732 -0.56 -5.53 -10.15
N LYS A 733 -0.66 -5.12 -8.88
CA LYS A 733 0.06 -5.72 -7.76
C LYS A 733 -0.44 -7.14 -7.44
N VAL A 734 -1.75 -7.37 -7.44
CA VAL A 734 -2.33 -8.70 -7.27
C VAL A 734 -1.81 -9.64 -8.37
N MET A 735 -1.95 -9.27 -9.65
CA MET A 735 -1.51 -10.10 -10.76
C MET A 735 -0.01 -10.44 -10.72
N SER A 736 0.86 -9.50 -10.32
CA SER A 736 2.30 -9.79 -10.22
C SER A 736 2.66 -10.67 -9.02
N GLN A 737 1.91 -10.60 -7.92
CA GLN A 737 2.14 -11.42 -6.73
C GLN A 737 1.47 -12.81 -6.79
N THR A 738 0.34 -12.96 -7.48
CA THR A 738 -0.44 -14.22 -7.56
C THR A 738 -0.30 -14.97 -8.89
N GLN A 739 0.32 -14.34 -9.90
CA GLN A 739 0.33 -14.80 -11.29
C GLN A 739 -1.08 -15.02 -11.90
N GLY A 740 -2.13 -14.50 -11.26
CA GLY A 740 -3.53 -14.76 -11.61
C GLY A 740 -4.09 -16.10 -11.10
N LEU A 741 -3.29 -16.90 -10.39
CA LEU A 741 -3.61 -18.27 -9.95
C LEU A 741 -4.46 -18.33 -8.67
N TYR A 742 -4.88 -17.17 -8.14
CA TYR A 742 -5.68 -17.07 -6.92
C TYR A 742 -6.93 -16.22 -7.25
N PRO A 743 -8.14 -16.80 -7.31
CA PRO A 743 -9.34 -16.08 -7.73
C PRO A 743 -9.82 -15.05 -6.70
N ALA A 744 -9.71 -15.35 -5.40
CA ALA A 744 -10.21 -14.48 -4.32
C ALA A 744 -9.66 -13.04 -4.35
N PRO A 745 -8.33 -12.79 -4.45
CA PRO A 745 -7.77 -11.45 -4.63
C PRO A 745 -8.40 -10.62 -5.75
N LEU A 746 -8.80 -11.24 -6.86
CA LEU A 746 -9.44 -10.55 -7.99
C LEU A 746 -10.93 -10.31 -7.71
N LYS A 747 -11.65 -11.33 -7.21
CA LYS A 747 -13.07 -11.21 -6.85
C LYS A 747 -13.29 -10.16 -5.75
N ILE A 748 -12.39 -10.04 -4.79
CA ILE A 748 -12.39 -8.98 -3.75
C ILE A 748 -12.29 -7.58 -4.37
N LEU A 749 -11.39 -7.40 -5.36
CA LEU A 749 -11.29 -6.13 -6.08
C LEU A 749 -12.58 -5.80 -6.82
N ASP A 750 -13.19 -6.79 -7.49
CA ASP A 750 -14.42 -6.60 -8.25
C ASP A 750 -15.64 -6.30 -7.35
N VAL A 751 -15.80 -7.00 -6.21
CA VAL A 751 -16.86 -6.73 -5.22
C VAL A 751 -16.70 -5.32 -4.62
N ILE A 752 -15.50 -4.94 -4.18
CA ILE A 752 -15.24 -3.61 -3.62
C ILE A 752 -15.41 -2.53 -4.71
N LYS A 753 -15.05 -2.80 -5.97
CA LYS A 753 -15.31 -1.87 -7.08
C LYS A 753 -16.79 -1.69 -7.36
N GLN A 754 -17.59 -2.76 -7.46
CA GLN A 754 -19.04 -2.66 -7.61
C GLN A 754 -19.67 -1.87 -6.44
N THR A 755 -19.16 -2.06 -5.23
CA THR A 755 -19.59 -1.30 -4.05
C THR A 755 -19.30 0.19 -4.19
N VAL A 756 -18.14 0.57 -4.72
CA VAL A 756 -17.75 1.97 -4.94
C VAL A 756 -18.49 2.61 -6.13
N GLU A 757 -18.77 1.84 -7.20
CA GLU A 757 -19.47 2.35 -8.40
C GLU A 757 -21.01 2.34 -8.26
N SER A 758 -21.60 1.49 -7.41
CA SER A 758 -23.07 1.30 -7.30
C SER A 758 -23.64 1.33 -5.88
N GLY A 759 -22.80 1.53 -4.86
CA GLY A 759 -23.21 1.67 -3.46
C GLY A 759 -23.43 0.35 -2.72
N SER A 760 -23.40 0.41 -1.38
CA SER A 760 -23.33 -0.79 -0.52
C SER A 760 -24.51 -1.75 -0.65
N LYS A 761 -25.73 -1.32 -1.07
CA LYS A 761 -26.83 -2.28 -1.29
C LYS A 761 -26.53 -3.28 -2.42
N VAL A 762 -25.83 -2.84 -3.47
CA VAL A 762 -25.32 -3.73 -4.53
C VAL A 762 -24.10 -4.50 -4.02
N GLY A 763 -23.21 -3.81 -3.29
CA GLY A 763 -22.02 -4.40 -2.70
C GLY A 763 -22.27 -5.60 -1.78
N TYR A 764 -23.27 -5.55 -0.88
CA TYR A 764 -23.66 -6.70 -0.05
C TYR A 764 -24.09 -7.91 -0.89
N ASN A 765 -24.88 -7.73 -1.95
CA ASN A 765 -25.27 -8.84 -2.82
C ASN A 765 -24.07 -9.40 -3.60
N ALA A 766 -23.22 -8.52 -4.14
CA ALA A 766 -21.98 -8.91 -4.84
C ALA A 766 -20.99 -9.64 -3.91
N GLU A 767 -20.92 -9.26 -2.64
CA GLU A 767 -20.15 -9.95 -1.60
C GLU A 767 -20.70 -11.38 -1.40
N ALA A 768 -22.02 -11.55 -1.25
CA ALA A 768 -22.61 -12.87 -1.07
C ALA A 768 -22.48 -13.77 -2.31
N GLU A 769 -22.68 -13.24 -3.51
CA GLU A 769 -22.40 -13.94 -4.77
C GLU A 769 -20.92 -14.32 -4.88
N GLY A 770 -20.01 -13.41 -4.53
CA GLY A 770 -18.57 -13.66 -4.59
C GLY A 770 -18.07 -14.65 -3.54
N PHE A 771 -18.66 -14.67 -2.36
CA PHE A 771 -18.42 -15.69 -1.33
C PHE A 771 -18.84 -17.07 -1.84
N ALA A 772 -20.05 -17.16 -2.41
CA ALA A 772 -20.60 -18.40 -2.96
C ALA A 772 -19.80 -18.93 -4.17
N ASP A 773 -19.41 -18.05 -5.09
CA ASP A 773 -18.53 -18.40 -6.22
C ASP A 773 -17.22 -19.01 -5.69
N LEU A 774 -16.53 -18.30 -4.79
CA LEU A 774 -15.22 -18.69 -4.29
C LEU A 774 -15.24 -20.00 -3.50
N GLY A 775 -16.22 -20.22 -2.62
CA GLY A 775 -16.33 -21.44 -1.83
C GLY A 775 -16.56 -22.72 -2.65
N THR A 776 -17.00 -22.59 -3.90
CA THR A 776 -17.09 -23.76 -4.80
C THR A 776 -15.76 -24.13 -5.48
N THR A 777 -14.79 -23.21 -5.54
CA THR A 777 -13.50 -23.40 -6.24
C THR A 777 -12.62 -24.49 -5.64
N SER A 778 -11.79 -25.10 -6.48
CA SER A 778 -10.70 -26.00 -6.09
C SER A 778 -9.71 -25.31 -5.15
N GLU A 779 -9.40 -24.04 -5.42
CA GLU A 779 -8.39 -23.25 -4.73
C GLU A 779 -8.80 -22.92 -3.29
N SER A 780 -10.09 -22.63 -3.04
CA SER A 780 -10.58 -22.47 -1.66
C SER A 780 -10.51 -23.78 -0.89
N LYS A 781 -10.97 -24.90 -1.46
CA LYS A 781 -10.94 -26.23 -0.84
C LYS A 781 -9.51 -26.69 -0.53
N ALA A 782 -8.57 -26.42 -1.44
CA ALA A 782 -7.14 -26.64 -1.25
C ALA A 782 -6.56 -25.83 -0.08
N LEU A 783 -6.88 -24.53 -0.01
CA LEU A 783 -6.39 -23.64 1.06
C LEU A 783 -7.03 -23.95 2.43
N ILE A 784 -8.28 -24.41 2.45
CA ILE A 784 -8.96 -24.91 3.66
C ILE A 784 -8.32 -26.22 4.13
N SER A 785 -8.05 -27.17 3.24
CA SER A 785 -7.31 -28.41 3.56
C SER A 785 -5.94 -28.11 4.17
N LEU A 786 -5.22 -27.10 3.66
CA LEU A 786 -3.94 -26.65 4.21
C LEU A 786 -4.10 -25.91 5.55
N PHE A 787 -5.20 -25.20 5.79
CA PHE A 787 -5.48 -24.61 7.10
C PHE A 787 -5.68 -25.70 8.17
N HIS A 788 -6.48 -26.72 7.87
CA HIS A 788 -6.70 -27.86 8.77
C HIS A 788 -5.40 -28.62 9.02
N GLY A 789 -4.67 -29.00 7.97
CA GLY A 789 -3.38 -29.68 8.09
C GLY A 789 -2.36 -28.89 8.91
N ARG A 790 -2.29 -27.55 8.72
CA ARG A 790 -1.41 -26.66 9.50
C ARG A 790 -1.85 -26.53 10.96
N THR A 791 -3.15 -26.65 11.25
CA THR A 791 -3.68 -26.68 12.62
C THR A 791 -3.34 -28.00 13.32
N GLU A 792 -3.44 -29.15 12.64
CA GLU A 792 -3.02 -30.45 13.20
C GLU A 792 -1.50 -30.56 13.37
N CYS A 793 -0.72 -30.07 12.40
CA CYS A 793 0.74 -29.96 12.49
C CYS A 793 1.21 -28.83 13.43
N LYS A 794 0.28 -28.19 14.16
CA LYS A 794 0.56 -27.31 15.31
C LYS A 794 0.09 -27.89 16.66
N LYS A 795 -0.23 -29.19 16.71
CA LYS A 795 -0.49 -29.96 17.94
C LYS A 795 0.58 -31.03 18.13
N ASN A 796 0.92 -31.36 19.37
CA ASN A 796 1.78 -32.52 19.63
C ASN A 796 0.94 -33.81 19.57
N LYS A 797 0.85 -34.39 18.37
CA LYS A 797 0.09 -35.62 18.07
C LYS A 797 0.58 -36.84 18.89
N TYR A 798 1.81 -36.80 19.41
CA TYR A 798 2.49 -37.91 20.08
C TYR A 798 2.33 -37.91 21.62
N GLY A 799 1.70 -36.88 22.18
CA GLY A 799 1.53 -36.68 23.62
C GLY A 799 2.49 -35.66 24.22
N LYS A 800 2.50 -35.52 25.54
CA LYS A 800 3.49 -34.70 26.26
C LYS A 800 4.78 -35.52 26.46
N PRO A 801 5.99 -34.92 26.34
CA PRO A 801 7.21 -35.59 26.79
C PRO A 801 7.19 -35.79 28.30
N GLU A 802 8.01 -36.74 28.78
CA GLU A 802 8.17 -37.05 30.20
C GLU A 802 8.85 -35.89 30.96
N ARG A 803 9.71 -35.14 30.27
CA ARG A 803 10.41 -33.95 30.78
C ARG A 803 10.26 -32.77 29.81
N GLU A 804 9.87 -31.61 30.32
CA GLU A 804 9.85 -30.38 29.50
C GLU A 804 11.28 -29.83 29.35
N VAL A 805 11.70 -29.62 28.10
CA VAL A 805 12.96 -28.94 27.77
C VAL A 805 12.94 -27.48 28.21
N LYS A 806 13.97 -27.10 28.98
CA LYS A 806 14.22 -25.73 29.45
C LYS A 806 15.59 -25.23 28.97
N ASN A 807 16.59 -26.09 28.96
CA ASN A 807 17.96 -25.76 28.56
C ASN A 807 18.30 -26.43 27.21
N ILE A 808 18.63 -25.62 26.20
CA ILE A 808 19.00 -26.08 24.84
C ILE A 808 20.45 -25.67 24.55
N ALA A 809 21.27 -26.58 24.03
CA ALA A 809 22.53 -26.21 23.39
C ALA A 809 22.39 -26.28 21.86
N VAL A 810 22.97 -25.31 21.14
CA VAL A 810 23.02 -25.27 19.67
C VAL A 810 24.48 -25.29 19.23
N ILE A 811 24.86 -26.31 18.46
CA ILE A 811 26.26 -26.61 18.13
C ILE A 811 26.55 -26.19 16.69
N GLY A 812 27.31 -25.10 16.53
CA GLY A 812 27.61 -24.43 15.27
C GLY A 812 26.96 -23.05 15.21
N ALA A 813 27.76 -21.98 15.26
CA ALA A 813 27.30 -20.60 15.18
C ALA A 813 27.19 -20.07 13.73
N GLY A 814 26.96 -21.00 12.78
CA GLY A 814 26.65 -20.68 11.38
C GLY A 814 25.23 -20.13 11.19
N LEU A 815 24.85 -19.88 9.94
CA LEU A 815 23.56 -19.29 9.55
C LEU A 815 22.36 -20.03 10.18
N MET A 816 22.41 -21.38 10.19
CA MET A 816 21.34 -22.24 10.71
C MET A 816 21.30 -22.23 12.23
N GLY A 817 22.40 -22.56 12.93
CA GLY A 817 22.42 -22.58 14.39
C GLY A 817 22.12 -21.22 15.03
N ALA A 818 22.63 -20.12 14.46
CA ALA A 818 22.23 -18.77 14.89
C ALA A 818 20.73 -18.49 14.65
N GLY A 819 20.13 -19.07 13.60
CA GLY A 819 18.69 -19.03 13.36
C GLY A 819 17.87 -19.89 14.34
N ILE A 820 18.36 -21.08 14.70
CA ILE A 820 17.75 -21.99 15.68
C ILE A 820 17.75 -21.37 17.08
N ALA A 821 18.88 -20.75 17.47
CA ALA A 821 18.95 -19.95 18.70
C ALA A 821 17.99 -18.74 18.66
N HIS A 822 17.92 -18.03 17.53
CA HIS A 822 17.00 -16.89 17.36
C HIS A 822 15.51 -17.26 17.45
N VAL A 823 15.08 -18.47 17.08
CA VAL A 823 13.66 -18.87 17.28
C VAL A 823 13.38 -19.42 18.68
N SER A 824 14.42 -19.60 19.52
CA SER A 824 14.34 -20.24 20.83
C SER A 824 14.40 -19.25 22.01
N ILE A 825 15.26 -18.23 22.00
CA ILE A 825 15.52 -17.43 23.23
C ILE A 825 14.34 -16.58 23.71
N ASP A 826 13.42 -16.14 22.84
CA ASP A 826 12.19 -15.44 23.25
C ASP A 826 11.05 -16.39 23.71
N LYS A 827 11.29 -17.70 23.74
CA LYS A 827 10.30 -18.74 24.10
C LYS A 827 10.48 -19.30 25.51
N GLY A 828 11.36 -18.71 26.31
CA GLY A 828 11.67 -19.17 27.67
C GLY A 828 12.52 -20.44 27.70
N PHE A 829 13.37 -20.63 26.69
CA PHE A 829 14.50 -21.55 26.77
C PHE A 829 15.77 -20.77 27.14
N ASN A 830 16.60 -21.34 28.00
CA ASN A 830 18.01 -20.93 28.12
C ASN A 830 18.77 -21.58 26.96
N VAL A 831 19.55 -20.81 26.21
CA VAL A 831 20.22 -21.28 24.99
C VAL A 831 21.72 -21.05 25.06
N ILE A 832 22.48 -22.15 25.04
CA ILE A 832 23.93 -22.14 24.85
C ILE A 832 24.19 -22.20 23.34
N LEU A 833 24.77 -21.17 22.74
CA LEU A 833 25.28 -21.19 21.38
C LEU A 833 26.79 -21.48 21.39
N ARG A 834 27.19 -22.61 20.82
CA ARG A 834 28.57 -23.12 20.87
C ARG A 834 29.18 -23.20 19.48
N ASP A 835 30.46 -22.83 19.34
CA ASP A 835 31.24 -23.04 18.11
C ASP A 835 32.70 -23.37 18.46
N GLN A 836 33.53 -23.72 17.48
CA GLN A 836 34.98 -23.84 17.69
C GLN A 836 35.66 -22.47 17.76
N THR A 837 35.12 -21.42 17.13
CA THR A 837 35.81 -20.13 16.99
C THR A 837 34.99 -18.93 17.47
N THR A 838 35.63 -18.02 18.20
CA THR A 838 35.05 -16.72 18.61
C THR A 838 34.61 -15.89 17.39
N LYS A 839 35.28 -16.04 16.24
CA LYS A 839 34.91 -15.41 14.97
C LYS A 839 33.57 -15.93 14.42
N ALA A 840 33.25 -17.20 14.62
CA ALA A 840 31.94 -17.74 14.26
C ALA A 840 30.86 -17.34 15.27
N LEU A 841 31.12 -17.50 16.58
CA LEU A 841 30.22 -17.03 17.65
C LEU A 841 29.81 -15.56 17.45
N SER A 842 30.77 -14.67 17.18
CA SER A 842 30.52 -13.25 16.94
C SER A 842 29.60 -13.01 15.73
N ARG A 843 29.72 -13.79 14.65
CA ARG A 843 28.78 -13.72 13.51
C ARG A 843 27.38 -14.18 13.89
N GLY A 844 27.25 -15.32 14.58
CA GLY A 844 25.96 -15.85 15.03
C GLY A 844 25.24 -14.92 16.01
N TYR A 845 25.96 -14.42 17.02
CA TYR A 845 25.47 -13.41 17.96
C TYR A 845 25.07 -12.11 17.24
N SER A 846 25.85 -11.66 16.24
CA SER A 846 25.51 -10.50 15.42
C SER A 846 24.22 -10.72 14.59
N GLN A 847 23.98 -11.94 14.09
CA GLN A 847 22.73 -12.30 13.40
C GLN A 847 21.53 -12.25 14.35
N ILE A 848 21.63 -12.88 15.53
CA ILE A 848 20.55 -12.93 16.53
C ILE A 848 20.18 -11.53 17.01
N THR A 849 21.18 -10.73 17.42
CA THR A 849 20.99 -9.36 17.91
C THR A 849 20.39 -8.44 16.84
N LYS A 850 20.89 -8.48 15.59
CA LYS A 850 20.30 -7.71 14.46
C LYS A 850 18.84 -8.08 14.21
N GLY A 851 18.47 -9.36 14.35
CA GLY A 851 17.09 -9.83 14.25
C GLY A 851 16.16 -9.14 15.26
N TYR A 852 16.49 -9.23 16.55
CA TYR A 852 15.67 -8.64 17.62
C TYR A 852 15.73 -7.10 17.64
N GLN A 853 16.86 -6.46 17.29
CA GLN A 853 16.92 -5.02 17.02
C GLN A 853 15.96 -4.60 15.89
N GLY A 854 15.77 -5.47 14.89
CA GLY A 854 14.76 -5.29 13.85
C GLY A 854 13.32 -5.29 14.39
N TYR A 855 13.04 -6.04 15.47
CA TYR A 855 11.74 -6.04 16.14
C TYR A 855 11.55 -4.78 17.01
N VAL A 856 12.60 -4.32 17.71
CA VAL A 856 12.60 -3.05 18.45
C VAL A 856 12.35 -1.87 17.51
N LYS A 857 13.09 -1.78 16.40
CA LYS A 857 12.90 -0.73 15.36
C LYS A 857 11.49 -0.74 14.75
N ARG A 858 10.81 -1.90 14.73
CA ARG A 858 9.42 -2.07 14.28
C ARG A 858 8.38 -1.93 15.40
N LYS A 859 8.79 -1.54 16.62
CA LYS A 859 7.95 -1.43 17.83
C LYS A 859 7.17 -2.70 18.18
N ARG A 860 7.78 -3.88 17.91
CA ARG A 860 7.25 -5.20 18.31
C ARG A 860 7.82 -5.66 19.66
N LEU A 861 8.94 -5.09 20.09
CA LEU A 861 9.57 -5.25 21.40
C LEU A 861 10.03 -3.88 21.91
N THR A 862 10.13 -3.74 23.23
CA THR A 862 10.87 -2.67 23.92
C THR A 862 12.34 -3.02 24.07
N ASN A 863 13.19 -2.05 24.45
CA ASN A 863 14.61 -2.31 24.76
C ASN A 863 14.73 -3.31 25.92
N THR A 864 14.00 -3.08 27.03
CA THR A 864 14.03 -3.96 28.21
C THR A 864 13.58 -5.39 27.90
N GLU A 865 12.64 -5.60 26.99
CA GLU A 865 12.30 -6.94 26.50
C GLU A 865 13.42 -7.55 25.64
N TYR A 866 14.08 -6.75 24.79
CA TYR A 866 15.24 -7.17 23.99
C TYR A 866 16.42 -7.60 24.87
N ASP A 867 16.77 -6.80 25.89
CA ASP A 867 17.86 -7.10 26.82
C ASP A 867 17.56 -8.37 27.63
N ARG A 868 16.33 -8.52 28.12
CA ARG A 868 15.87 -9.72 28.84
C ARG A 868 15.83 -10.98 27.96
N ILE A 869 15.55 -10.84 26.66
CA ILE A 869 15.58 -11.98 25.72
C ILE A 869 17.04 -12.40 25.45
N LEU A 870 17.97 -11.45 25.34
CA LEU A 870 19.40 -11.76 25.15
C LEU A 870 20.07 -12.31 26.41
N ALA A 871 19.57 -12.01 27.60
CA ALA A 871 20.04 -12.63 28.86
C ALA A 871 19.84 -14.16 28.89
N ASN A 872 18.97 -14.72 28.03
CA ASN A 872 18.80 -16.17 27.85
C ASN A 872 19.83 -16.81 26.90
N LEU A 873 20.77 -16.04 26.33
CA LEU A 873 21.74 -16.49 25.33
C LEU A 873 23.17 -16.50 25.89
N GLU A 874 23.71 -17.68 26.14
CA GLU A 874 25.12 -17.92 26.48
C GLU A 874 25.89 -18.25 25.19
N CYS A 875 27.11 -17.70 25.02
CA CYS A 875 27.93 -17.89 23.81
C CYS A 875 29.35 -18.35 24.21
N GLN A 876 29.71 -19.59 23.91
CA GLN A 876 30.95 -20.21 24.38
C GLN A 876 31.69 -21.04 23.31
N THR A 877 33.00 -21.22 23.45
CA THR A 877 33.80 -22.12 22.60
C THR A 877 33.97 -23.52 23.20
N THR A 878 33.94 -23.60 24.54
CA THR A 878 34.06 -24.79 25.37
C THR A 878 32.78 -25.64 25.36
N PHE A 879 32.79 -26.75 26.10
CA PHE A 879 31.67 -27.68 26.28
C PHE A 879 31.06 -27.59 27.69
N ASP A 880 31.23 -26.45 28.35
CA ASP A 880 30.82 -26.24 29.75
C ASP A 880 29.29 -26.07 29.85
N ASN A 881 28.71 -26.23 31.04
CA ASN A 881 27.26 -26.17 31.31
C ASN A 881 26.37 -27.19 30.56
N LEU A 882 26.92 -28.03 29.68
CA LEU A 882 26.17 -29.03 28.92
C LEU A 882 25.57 -30.14 29.80
N GLU A 883 26.10 -30.34 31.00
CA GLU A 883 25.55 -31.24 32.02
C GLU A 883 24.18 -30.77 32.56
N LYS A 884 23.73 -29.56 32.19
CA LYS A 884 22.41 -29.01 32.51
C LYS A 884 21.42 -29.07 31.34
N CYS A 885 21.83 -29.50 30.14
CA CYS A 885 20.97 -29.51 28.96
C CYS A 885 19.85 -30.56 29.03
N ASP A 886 18.68 -30.21 28.48
CA ASP A 886 17.59 -31.17 28.21
C ASP A 886 17.55 -31.57 26.73
N MET A 887 18.08 -30.72 25.84
CA MET A 887 18.24 -31.00 24.42
C MET A 887 19.50 -30.35 23.85
N VAL A 888 20.16 -31.02 22.90
CA VAL A 888 21.20 -30.46 22.03
C VAL A 888 20.71 -30.47 20.59
N ILE A 889 20.95 -29.40 19.84
CA ILE A 889 20.66 -29.31 18.41
C ILE A 889 21.99 -29.05 17.68
N GLU A 890 22.46 -30.05 16.94
CA GLU A 890 23.64 -30.00 16.11
C GLU A 890 23.34 -29.31 14.76
N ALA A 891 24.16 -28.34 14.37
CA ALA A 891 24.05 -27.57 13.14
C ALA A 891 25.46 -27.24 12.57
N VAL A 892 26.34 -28.23 12.54
CA VAL A 892 27.67 -28.18 11.88
C VAL A 892 27.55 -28.55 10.39
N PHE A 893 28.68 -28.72 9.71
CA PHE A 893 28.69 -29.08 8.28
C PHE A 893 28.10 -30.47 8.01
N GLU A 894 27.62 -30.67 6.78
CA GLU A 894 26.97 -31.90 6.32
C GLU A 894 28.01 -33.00 5.99
N ASP A 895 28.80 -33.40 6.98
CA ASP A 895 29.77 -34.48 6.90
C ASP A 895 29.48 -35.52 7.99
N LEU A 896 29.35 -36.80 7.59
CA LEU A 896 28.93 -37.88 8.49
C LEU A 896 29.96 -38.13 9.60
N GLY A 897 31.25 -38.13 9.27
CA GLY A 897 32.32 -38.37 10.25
C GLY A 897 32.41 -37.27 11.29
N LEU A 898 32.25 -36.01 10.88
CA LEU A 898 32.16 -34.85 11.76
C LEU A 898 30.93 -34.92 12.66
N LYS A 899 29.75 -35.25 12.12
CA LYS A 899 28.52 -35.37 12.93
C LYS A 899 28.60 -36.51 13.95
N GLN A 900 29.08 -37.69 13.55
CA GLN A 900 29.34 -38.81 14.47
C GLN A 900 30.35 -38.43 15.57
N LYS A 901 31.44 -37.74 15.21
CA LYS A 901 32.43 -37.24 16.19
C LYS A 901 31.83 -36.23 17.16
N VAL A 902 31.06 -35.26 16.67
CA VAL A 902 30.38 -34.26 17.50
C VAL A 902 29.36 -34.90 18.44
N LEU A 903 28.61 -35.90 17.98
CA LEU A 903 27.73 -36.71 18.82
C LEU A 903 28.52 -37.41 19.94
N ALA A 904 29.56 -38.16 19.59
CA ALA A 904 30.37 -38.90 20.55
C ALA A 904 31.10 -38.00 21.58
N GLU A 905 31.53 -36.79 21.20
CA GLU A 905 32.10 -35.80 22.12
C GLU A 905 31.05 -35.18 23.07
N ILE A 906 29.80 -35.07 22.64
CA ILE A 906 28.73 -34.42 23.41
C ILE A 906 28.02 -35.41 24.34
N GLU A 907 27.81 -36.66 23.93
CA GLU A 907 27.23 -37.73 24.76
C GLU A 907 28.00 -38.00 26.06
N GLN A 908 29.28 -37.65 26.11
CA GLN A 908 30.14 -37.76 27.30
C GLN A 908 29.89 -36.64 28.34
N ARG A 909 29.12 -35.61 27.98
CA ARG A 909 28.96 -34.38 28.77
C ARG A 909 27.51 -34.01 29.06
N ILE A 910 26.56 -34.47 28.24
CA ILE A 910 25.12 -34.27 28.47
C ILE A 910 24.52 -35.38 29.34
N PRO A 911 23.50 -35.08 30.18
CA PRO A 911 22.78 -36.08 30.97
C PRO A 911 22.17 -37.20 30.13
N GLU A 912 21.91 -38.35 30.75
CA GLU A 912 21.28 -39.51 30.11
C GLU A 912 19.91 -39.18 29.47
N HIS A 913 19.10 -38.33 30.12
CA HIS A 913 17.78 -37.92 29.61
C HIS A 913 17.85 -36.99 28.39
N CYS A 914 19.02 -36.38 28.12
CA CYS A 914 19.14 -35.30 27.15
C CYS A 914 19.02 -35.81 25.71
N VAL A 915 18.14 -35.18 24.93
CA VAL A 915 17.92 -35.51 23.52
C VAL A 915 19.02 -34.89 22.65
N PHE A 916 19.61 -35.66 21.74
CA PHE A 916 20.46 -35.13 20.68
C PHE A 916 19.67 -35.06 19.37
N ALA A 917 19.57 -33.86 18.80
CA ALA A 917 18.90 -33.61 17.54
C ALA A 917 19.90 -33.13 16.47
N SER A 918 19.92 -33.75 15.29
CA SER A 918 20.71 -33.25 14.15
C SER A 918 19.88 -32.40 13.19
N ASN A 919 20.35 -31.20 12.88
CA ASN A 919 19.93 -30.42 11.71
C ASN A 919 20.82 -30.82 10.52
N THR A 920 20.63 -32.05 10.04
CA THR A 920 21.03 -32.51 8.71
C THR A 920 19.88 -32.29 7.73
N SER A 921 20.18 -32.22 6.43
CA SER A 921 19.21 -32.14 5.33
C SER A 921 19.17 -33.39 4.46
N ALA A 922 20.18 -34.27 4.50
CA ALA A 922 20.25 -35.45 3.64
C ALA A 922 20.76 -36.74 4.29
N LEU A 923 21.63 -36.65 5.32
CA LEU A 923 22.28 -37.81 5.93
C LEU A 923 21.30 -38.57 6.85
N PRO A 924 21.12 -39.90 6.69
CA PRO A 924 20.20 -40.66 7.54
C PRO A 924 20.57 -40.59 9.03
N ILE A 925 19.54 -40.43 9.87
CA ILE A 925 19.71 -40.30 11.32
C ILE A 925 20.26 -41.59 11.94
N HIS A 926 19.91 -42.76 11.40
CA HIS A 926 20.48 -44.03 11.86
C HIS A 926 21.98 -44.18 11.55
N GLU A 927 22.50 -43.52 10.51
CA GLU A 927 23.94 -43.48 10.22
C GLU A 927 24.66 -42.53 11.19
N ILE A 928 24.08 -41.37 11.48
CA ILE A 928 24.60 -40.44 12.51
C ILE A 928 24.59 -41.11 13.90
N ALA A 929 23.53 -41.85 14.22
CA ALA A 929 23.34 -42.56 15.49
C ALA A 929 24.12 -43.89 15.59
N ALA A 930 24.79 -44.35 14.53
CA ALA A 930 25.38 -45.69 14.47
C ALA A 930 26.43 -45.96 15.58
N ASN A 931 27.13 -44.92 16.02
CA ASN A 931 28.14 -44.96 17.09
C ASN A 931 27.66 -44.30 18.40
N SER A 932 26.35 -44.07 18.54
CA SER A 932 25.72 -43.52 19.75
C SER A 932 25.70 -44.54 20.88
N LYS A 933 25.91 -44.09 22.13
CA LYS A 933 25.64 -44.89 23.33
C LYS A 933 24.15 -44.90 23.71
N ARG A 934 23.36 -43.98 23.13
CA ARG A 934 21.94 -43.71 23.44
C ARG A 934 21.15 -43.40 22.16
N PRO A 935 21.15 -44.28 21.14
CA PRO A 935 20.51 -44.03 19.84
C PRO A 935 18.99 -43.76 19.97
N GLU A 936 18.36 -44.23 21.04
CA GLU A 936 16.96 -43.94 21.37
C GLU A 936 16.70 -42.47 21.74
N LYS A 937 17.73 -41.72 22.17
CA LYS A 937 17.72 -40.27 22.41
C LYS A 937 18.27 -39.45 21.23
N VAL A 938 18.64 -40.08 20.11
CA VAL A 938 19.05 -39.42 18.86
C VAL A 938 17.86 -39.27 17.91
N ILE A 939 17.72 -38.09 17.29
CA ILE A 939 16.63 -37.74 16.36
C ILE A 939 17.09 -36.72 15.29
N GLY A 940 16.38 -36.60 14.17
CA GLY A 940 16.56 -35.47 13.25
C GLY A 940 15.62 -34.30 13.59
N MET A 941 16.11 -33.07 13.48
CA MET A 941 15.33 -31.83 13.52
C MET A 941 15.78 -30.92 12.38
N HIS A 942 15.28 -31.19 11.18
CA HIS A 942 15.63 -30.49 9.94
C HIS A 942 14.85 -29.17 9.83
N TYR A 943 15.53 -28.06 10.13
CA TYR A 943 14.99 -26.70 9.98
C TYR A 943 15.26 -26.15 8.58
N PHE A 944 14.28 -25.40 8.05
CA PHE A 944 14.38 -24.79 6.72
C PHE A 944 14.97 -23.38 6.80
N SER A 945 15.86 -23.05 5.87
CA SER A 945 16.53 -21.74 5.80
C SER A 945 15.69 -20.70 5.03
N PRO A 946 15.59 -19.44 5.48
CA PRO A 946 16.07 -18.90 6.76
C PRO A 946 15.16 -19.30 7.93
N VAL A 947 15.77 -19.78 9.02
CA VAL A 947 15.05 -20.35 10.18
C VAL A 947 14.11 -19.35 10.88
N ASP A 948 14.41 -18.03 10.79
CA ASP A 948 13.60 -16.93 11.33
C ASP A 948 12.31 -16.64 10.52
N LYS A 949 12.15 -17.25 9.34
CA LYS A 949 11.06 -16.98 8.39
C LYS A 949 10.29 -18.23 7.96
N MET A 950 10.99 -19.36 7.79
CA MET A 950 10.35 -20.61 7.34
C MET A 950 9.56 -21.22 8.51
N GLU A 951 8.31 -21.60 8.25
CA GLU A 951 7.44 -22.15 9.30
C GLU A 951 7.71 -23.63 9.57
N LEU A 952 8.13 -24.42 8.58
CA LEU A 952 8.30 -25.86 8.73
C LEU A 952 9.50 -26.24 9.62
N LEU A 953 9.33 -27.36 10.32
CA LEU A 953 10.36 -28.21 10.90
C LEU A 953 10.00 -29.67 10.55
N GLU A 954 10.93 -30.38 9.93
CA GLU A 954 10.82 -31.81 9.62
C GLU A 954 11.57 -32.61 10.70
N ILE A 955 10.83 -33.40 11.48
CA ILE A 955 11.41 -34.24 12.54
C ILE A 955 11.55 -35.66 12.02
N VAL A 956 12.79 -36.16 11.99
CA VAL A 956 13.13 -37.44 11.38
C VAL A 956 13.31 -38.50 12.46
N ARG A 957 12.49 -39.54 12.41
CA ARG A 957 12.50 -40.67 13.35
C ARG A 957 13.29 -41.85 12.78
N ALA A 958 14.46 -42.15 13.36
CA ALA A 958 15.14 -43.42 13.14
C ALA A 958 14.40 -44.56 13.85
N LYS A 959 14.66 -45.81 13.45
CA LYS A 959 14.00 -47.01 14.01
C LYS A 959 14.23 -47.17 15.52
N GLN A 960 15.39 -46.72 16.00
CA GLN A 960 15.81 -46.76 17.39
C GLN A 960 15.20 -45.62 18.23
N THR A 961 14.85 -44.48 17.62
CA THR A 961 14.39 -43.27 18.31
C THR A 961 13.13 -43.53 19.15
N SER A 962 13.20 -43.24 20.46
CA SER A 962 12.09 -43.45 21.39
C SER A 962 10.92 -42.49 21.15
N ASP A 963 9.72 -42.90 21.56
CA ASP A 963 8.53 -42.03 21.48
C ASP A 963 8.68 -40.76 22.34
N ASP A 964 9.33 -40.81 23.51
CA ASP A 964 9.60 -39.62 24.33
C ASP A 964 10.52 -38.63 23.61
N THR A 965 11.56 -39.12 22.93
CA THR A 965 12.44 -38.31 22.08
C THR A 965 11.65 -37.57 21.00
N VAL A 966 10.71 -38.26 20.33
CA VAL A 966 9.80 -37.64 19.35
C VAL A 966 8.87 -36.62 20.03
N ARG A 967 8.22 -36.96 21.14
CA ARG A 967 7.35 -36.04 21.91
C ARG A 967 8.09 -34.77 22.31
N SER A 968 9.34 -34.90 22.74
CA SER A 968 10.21 -33.81 23.18
C SER A 968 10.60 -32.88 22.03
N ALA A 969 11.11 -33.45 20.92
CA ALA A 969 11.46 -32.69 19.72
C ALA A 969 10.25 -31.96 19.10
N VAL A 970 9.09 -32.63 19.01
CA VAL A 970 7.83 -32.02 18.57
C VAL A 970 7.44 -30.88 19.52
N SER A 971 7.54 -31.08 20.84
CA SER A 971 7.22 -30.03 21.83
C SER A 971 8.14 -28.81 21.72
N VAL A 972 9.44 -29.00 21.46
CA VAL A 972 10.40 -27.90 21.25
C VAL A 972 10.08 -27.14 19.96
N GLY A 973 9.87 -27.84 18.84
CA GLY A 973 9.49 -27.22 17.56
C GLY A 973 8.22 -26.38 17.64
N LEU A 974 7.19 -26.92 18.31
CA LEU A 974 5.93 -26.20 18.53
C LEU A 974 6.11 -24.98 19.45
N LYS A 975 6.94 -25.08 20.50
CA LYS A 975 7.26 -23.96 21.41
C LYS A 975 8.10 -22.86 20.73
N GLN A 976 8.93 -23.22 19.75
CA GLN A 976 9.58 -22.28 18.81
C GLN A 976 8.59 -21.62 17.82
N GLY A 977 7.37 -22.15 17.70
CA GLY A 977 6.31 -21.62 16.83
C GLY A 977 6.23 -22.25 15.44
N LYS A 978 6.97 -23.34 15.20
CA LYS A 978 7.03 -24.06 13.92
C LYS A 978 5.72 -24.81 13.62
N VAL A 979 5.55 -25.15 12.35
CA VAL A 979 4.67 -26.23 11.88
C VAL A 979 5.53 -27.49 11.84
N VAL A 980 5.11 -28.55 12.52
CA VAL A 980 5.92 -29.76 12.71
C VAL A 980 5.30 -30.93 11.97
N ILE A 981 6.09 -31.55 11.09
CA ILE A 981 5.82 -32.87 10.53
C ILE A 981 6.79 -33.88 11.13
N VAL A 982 6.37 -35.14 11.23
CA VAL A 982 7.26 -36.25 11.63
C VAL A 982 7.34 -37.24 10.48
N VAL A 983 8.56 -37.62 10.12
CA VAL A 983 8.88 -38.48 8.97
C VAL A 983 9.76 -39.65 9.43
N GLY A 984 9.69 -40.76 8.71
CA GLY A 984 10.62 -41.87 8.85
C GLY A 984 12.00 -41.52 8.30
N ASP A 985 13.04 -42.13 8.87
CA ASP A 985 14.42 -41.94 8.44
C ASP A 985 14.72 -42.61 7.08
N GLY A 986 15.55 -41.94 6.27
CA GLY A 986 15.98 -42.35 4.93
C GLY A 986 16.66 -41.21 4.16
N PRO A 987 17.41 -41.48 3.08
CA PRO A 987 18.22 -40.47 2.40
C PRO A 987 17.40 -39.32 1.82
N GLY A 988 17.67 -38.09 2.27
CA GLY A 988 16.90 -36.90 1.92
C GLY A 988 15.51 -36.80 2.56
N PHE A 989 15.18 -37.69 3.51
CA PHE A 989 13.92 -37.71 4.27
C PHE A 989 12.69 -37.66 3.34
N TYR A 990 11.72 -36.80 3.64
CA TYR A 990 10.65 -36.47 2.70
C TYR A 990 11.02 -35.22 1.87
N THR A 991 11.40 -34.12 2.51
CA THR A 991 11.46 -32.83 1.78
C THR A 991 12.62 -32.73 0.79
N THR A 992 13.86 -32.97 1.22
CA THR A 992 15.04 -32.91 0.34
C THR A 992 14.93 -33.92 -0.80
N ARG A 993 14.40 -35.11 -0.50
CA ARG A 993 14.16 -36.18 -1.48
C ARG A 993 13.25 -35.73 -2.63
N LEU A 994 12.08 -35.15 -2.33
CA LEU A 994 11.16 -34.61 -3.34
C LEU A 994 11.80 -33.48 -4.17
N LEU A 995 12.56 -32.59 -3.52
CA LEU A 995 13.25 -31.49 -4.18
C LEU A 995 14.28 -31.99 -5.20
N MET A 996 15.10 -32.99 -4.84
CA MET A 996 16.13 -33.52 -5.72
C MET A 996 15.57 -34.36 -6.88
N PHE A 997 14.48 -35.11 -6.67
CA PHE A 997 13.82 -35.86 -7.75
C PHE A 997 13.22 -34.95 -8.83
N ALA A 998 12.67 -33.80 -8.45
CA ALA A 998 12.24 -32.74 -9.36
C ALA A 998 13.44 -31.97 -9.95
N GLY A 999 14.47 -31.70 -9.13
CA GLY A 999 15.69 -31.00 -9.52
C GLY A 999 16.47 -31.70 -10.62
N ALA A 1000 16.60 -33.03 -10.55
CA ALA A 1000 17.23 -33.84 -11.60
C ALA A 1000 16.59 -33.60 -12.98
N GLU A 1001 15.25 -33.48 -13.04
CA GLU A 1001 14.54 -33.22 -14.29
C GLU A 1001 14.67 -31.75 -14.74
N VAL A 1002 14.84 -30.80 -13.81
CA VAL A 1002 15.18 -29.40 -14.12
C VAL A 1002 16.57 -29.31 -14.77
N PHE A 1003 17.59 -29.96 -14.21
CA PHE A 1003 18.93 -29.97 -14.82
C PHE A 1003 18.92 -30.71 -16.16
N ARG A 1004 18.16 -31.82 -16.27
CA ARG A 1004 17.95 -32.51 -17.54
C ARG A 1004 17.29 -31.63 -18.62
N LEU A 1005 16.33 -30.78 -18.24
CA LEU A 1005 15.74 -29.79 -19.15
C LEU A 1005 16.73 -28.70 -19.58
N LEU A 1006 17.66 -28.29 -18.71
CA LEU A 1006 18.76 -27.37 -19.07
C LEU A 1006 19.74 -28.02 -20.08
N GLN A 1007 20.05 -29.31 -19.90
CA GLN A 1007 20.84 -30.09 -20.86
C GLN A 1007 20.13 -30.26 -22.22
N GLU A 1008 18.80 -30.39 -22.21
CA GLU A 1008 17.94 -30.41 -23.39
C GLU A 1008 17.64 -29.01 -23.96
N GLY A 1009 18.42 -27.98 -23.57
CA GLY A 1009 18.42 -26.66 -24.19
C GLY A 1009 17.46 -25.62 -23.60
N ALA A 1010 16.77 -25.90 -22.50
CA ALA A 1010 15.98 -24.89 -21.79
C ALA A 1010 16.89 -23.80 -21.19
N SER A 1011 16.50 -22.53 -21.26
CA SER A 1011 17.19 -21.50 -20.48
C SER A 1011 16.72 -21.52 -19.01
N PRO A 1012 17.57 -21.10 -18.05
CA PRO A 1012 17.15 -20.88 -16.66
C PRO A 1012 15.93 -19.95 -16.52
N LYS A 1013 15.76 -18.99 -17.44
CA LYS A 1013 14.60 -18.08 -17.48
C LYS A 1013 13.32 -18.79 -17.89
N ASP A 1014 13.38 -19.78 -18.78
CA ASP A 1014 12.20 -20.56 -19.20
C ASP A 1014 11.76 -21.52 -18.10
N ILE A 1015 12.71 -22.18 -17.42
CA ILE A 1015 12.45 -22.98 -16.21
C ILE A 1015 11.76 -22.12 -15.14
N ASP A 1016 12.34 -20.96 -14.80
CA ASP A 1016 11.80 -20.07 -13.77
C ASP A 1016 10.42 -19.51 -14.14
N LYS A 1017 10.19 -19.20 -15.42
CA LYS A 1017 8.91 -18.71 -15.94
C LYS A 1017 7.83 -19.80 -15.91
N ALA A 1018 8.17 -21.02 -16.32
CA ALA A 1018 7.26 -22.16 -16.32
C ALA A 1018 6.86 -22.57 -14.90
N THR A 1019 7.83 -22.69 -13.99
CA THR A 1019 7.60 -23.11 -12.59
C THR A 1019 6.82 -22.06 -11.80
N LYS A 1020 7.11 -20.76 -11.98
CA LYS A 1020 6.27 -19.67 -11.41
C LYS A 1020 4.86 -19.64 -12.00
N LYS A 1021 4.68 -19.91 -13.30
CA LYS A 1021 3.35 -20.02 -13.93
C LYS A 1021 2.56 -21.25 -13.45
N PHE A 1022 3.23 -22.31 -12.96
CA PHE A 1022 2.57 -23.43 -12.29
C PHE A 1022 2.14 -23.09 -10.86
N GLY A 1023 2.83 -22.13 -10.24
CA GLY A 1023 2.49 -21.52 -8.95
C GLY A 1023 3.58 -21.57 -7.88
N PHE A 1024 4.79 -22.03 -8.20
CA PHE A 1024 5.89 -22.03 -7.23
C PHE A 1024 6.33 -20.58 -6.91
N PRO A 1025 6.60 -20.23 -5.64
CA PRO A 1025 6.92 -18.86 -5.23
C PRO A 1025 8.32 -18.42 -5.70
N VAL A 1026 9.23 -19.39 -5.83
CA VAL A 1026 10.57 -19.24 -6.40
C VAL A 1026 10.61 -20.13 -7.64
N GLY A 1027 11.33 -19.70 -8.68
CA GLY A 1027 11.51 -20.53 -9.88
C GLY A 1027 12.63 -21.54 -9.65
N SER A 1028 12.52 -22.75 -10.20
CA SER A 1028 13.44 -23.84 -9.81
C SER A 1028 14.90 -23.57 -10.15
N ALA A 1029 15.22 -22.82 -11.21
CA ALA A 1029 16.62 -22.46 -11.51
C ALA A 1029 17.13 -21.39 -10.53
N THR A 1030 16.30 -20.41 -10.16
CA THR A 1030 16.62 -19.51 -9.03
C THR A 1030 16.79 -20.27 -7.72
N LEU A 1031 15.98 -21.30 -7.46
CA LEU A 1031 16.00 -22.03 -6.19
C LEU A 1031 17.34 -22.74 -5.95
N PHE A 1032 17.90 -23.42 -6.97
CA PHE A 1032 19.22 -24.05 -6.83
C PHE A 1032 20.36 -23.04 -6.65
N ASP A 1033 20.29 -21.86 -7.29
CA ASP A 1033 21.22 -20.76 -7.02
C ASP A 1033 21.08 -20.19 -5.58
N GLU A 1034 19.88 -20.22 -4.99
CA GLU A 1034 19.63 -19.69 -3.62
C GLU A 1034 19.95 -20.69 -2.51
N VAL A 1035 19.77 -22.00 -2.76
CA VAL A 1035 20.24 -23.10 -1.89
C VAL A 1035 21.78 -23.18 -1.92
N GLY A 1036 22.36 -23.04 -3.12
CA GLY A 1036 23.79 -23.22 -3.38
C GLY A 1036 24.02 -24.48 -4.21
N ILE A 1037 24.62 -24.32 -5.39
CA ILE A 1037 24.83 -25.42 -6.34
C ILE A 1037 25.79 -26.49 -5.78
N ASP A 1038 26.71 -26.12 -4.90
CA ASP A 1038 27.62 -27.05 -4.21
C ASP A 1038 26.94 -27.87 -3.11
N VAL A 1039 25.97 -27.28 -2.40
CA VAL A 1039 25.12 -28.01 -1.44
C VAL A 1039 24.25 -29.00 -2.20
N ALA A 1040 23.65 -28.57 -3.31
CA ALA A 1040 22.91 -29.46 -4.20
C ALA A 1040 23.79 -30.56 -4.82
N ALA A 1041 25.05 -30.27 -5.16
CA ALA A 1041 26.02 -31.25 -5.66
C ALA A 1041 26.37 -32.33 -4.63
N HIS A 1042 26.52 -31.95 -3.35
CA HIS A 1042 26.77 -32.88 -2.26
C HIS A 1042 25.58 -33.84 -2.09
N ILE A 1043 24.39 -33.27 -1.86
CA ILE A 1043 23.14 -34.03 -1.69
C ILE A 1043 22.85 -34.91 -2.93
N ALA A 1044 23.12 -34.41 -4.14
CA ALA A 1044 23.00 -35.18 -5.37
C ALA A 1044 23.92 -36.40 -5.38
N ARG A 1045 25.19 -36.26 -4.98
CA ARG A 1045 26.15 -37.37 -4.89
C ARG A 1045 25.69 -38.42 -3.88
N ASP A 1046 25.29 -37.99 -2.70
CA ASP A 1046 24.86 -38.87 -1.61
C ASP A 1046 23.60 -39.65 -2.01
N MET A 1047 22.57 -38.95 -2.50
CA MET A 1047 21.33 -39.58 -2.98
C MET A 1047 21.54 -40.45 -4.23
N GLN A 1048 22.48 -40.10 -5.13
CA GLN A 1048 22.79 -40.93 -6.31
C GLN A 1048 23.40 -42.27 -5.89
N SER A 1049 24.15 -42.34 -4.78
CA SER A 1049 24.72 -43.59 -4.27
C SER A 1049 23.65 -44.61 -3.84
N VAL A 1050 22.49 -44.14 -3.38
CA VAL A 1050 21.39 -45.02 -2.92
C VAL A 1050 20.32 -45.23 -3.98
N PHE A 1051 19.95 -44.19 -4.75
CA PHE A 1051 18.85 -44.25 -5.71
C PHE A 1051 19.28 -44.48 -7.16
N GLY A 1052 20.57 -44.31 -7.49
CA GLY A 1052 21.12 -44.55 -8.82
C GLY A 1052 20.34 -43.88 -9.95
N GLU A 1053 20.16 -44.60 -11.06
CA GLU A 1053 19.53 -44.10 -12.29
C GLU A 1053 18.04 -43.72 -12.13
N ARG A 1054 17.42 -44.07 -11.00
CA ARG A 1054 16.07 -43.61 -10.60
C ARG A 1054 16.06 -42.11 -10.32
N LEU A 1055 17.12 -41.59 -9.69
CA LEU A 1055 17.32 -40.17 -9.43
C LEU A 1055 17.72 -39.46 -10.72
N ALA A 1056 18.87 -39.80 -11.29
CA ALA A 1056 19.39 -39.20 -12.51
C ALA A 1056 20.36 -40.12 -13.26
N ASP A 1057 20.58 -39.85 -14.54
CA ASP A 1057 21.70 -40.45 -15.27
C ASP A 1057 23.06 -39.90 -14.76
N LYS A 1058 24.15 -40.59 -15.14
CA LYS A 1058 25.51 -40.30 -14.66
C LYS A 1058 26.07 -38.94 -15.10
N SER A 1059 25.40 -38.21 -16.01
CA SER A 1059 25.84 -36.86 -16.41
C SER A 1059 25.49 -35.80 -15.36
N MET A 1060 24.43 -35.99 -14.56
CA MET A 1060 24.00 -34.98 -13.58
C MET A 1060 25.05 -34.76 -12.46
N PRO A 1061 25.62 -35.79 -11.81
CA PRO A 1061 26.69 -35.57 -10.82
C PRO A 1061 27.95 -34.93 -11.41
N ALA A 1062 28.29 -35.25 -12.67
CA ALA A 1062 29.43 -34.65 -13.37
C ALA A 1062 29.19 -33.16 -13.66
N LEU A 1063 28.02 -32.80 -14.21
CA LEU A 1063 27.60 -31.41 -14.40
C LEU A 1063 27.66 -30.62 -13.09
N PHE A 1064 27.12 -31.17 -11.99
CA PHE A 1064 27.22 -30.53 -10.67
C PHE A 1064 28.68 -30.32 -10.23
N GLN A 1065 29.54 -31.33 -10.38
CA GLN A 1065 30.96 -31.22 -10.02
C GLN A 1065 31.69 -30.14 -10.86
N ASP A 1066 31.39 -30.02 -12.16
CA ASP A 1066 31.96 -28.99 -13.03
C ASP A 1066 31.47 -27.58 -12.67
N LEU A 1067 30.18 -27.40 -12.35
CA LEU A 1067 29.65 -26.12 -11.88
C LEU A 1067 30.36 -25.66 -10.59
N VAL A 1068 30.54 -26.58 -9.63
CA VAL A 1068 31.25 -26.31 -8.38
C VAL A 1068 32.72 -25.95 -8.63
N SER A 1069 33.39 -26.70 -9.51
CA SER A 1069 34.81 -26.50 -9.85
C SER A 1069 35.04 -25.18 -10.59
N ASN A 1070 34.05 -24.71 -11.37
CA ASN A 1070 34.06 -23.40 -12.04
C ASN A 1070 33.57 -22.24 -11.15
N ASN A 1071 33.46 -22.44 -9.83
CA ASN A 1071 33.01 -21.45 -8.83
C ASN A 1071 31.56 -20.93 -9.06
N LEU A 1072 30.76 -21.70 -9.79
CA LEU A 1072 29.35 -21.39 -10.10
C LEU A 1072 28.45 -21.94 -8.98
N HIS A 1073 28.57 -21.36 -7.77
CA HIS A 1073 27.85 -21.82 -6.58
C HIS A 1073 26.50 -21.12 -6.37
N GLY A 1074 26.14 -20.17 -7.23
CA GLY A 1074 24.89 -19.41 -7.15
C GLY A 1074 25.04 -18.10 -6.38
N ARG A 1075 23.99 -17.75 -5.62
CA ARG A 1075 23.82 -16.46 -4.97
C ARG A 1075 24.92 -16.13 -3.94
N LYS A 1076 25.59 -17.16 -3.39
CA LYS A 1076 26.64 -16.99 -2.36
C LYS A 1076 28.02 -16.59 -2.90
N THR A 1077 28.36 -16.94 -4.14
CA THR A 1077 29.62 -16.51 -4.82
C THR A 1077 29.38 -15.39 -5.84
N GLY A 1078 28.14 -14.92 -5.97
CA GLY A 1078 27.75 -13.91 -6.95
C GLY A 1078 27.48 -14.45 -8.36
N GLN A 1079 27.70 -15.74 -8.61
CA GLN A 1079 27.56 -16.38 -9.93
C GLN A 1079 27.16 -17.85 -9.80
N GLY A 1080 26.16 -18.27 -10.58
CA GLY A 1080 25.71 -19.66 -10.73
C GLY A 1080 25.06 -19.85 -12.09
N LEU A 1081 23.81 -20.30 -12.12
CA LEU A 1081 22.98 -20.25 -13.35
C LEU A 1081 22.72 -18.80 -13.79
N TYR A 1082 22.57 -17.89 -12.82
CA TYR A 1082 22.48 -16.45 -13.02
C TYR A 1082 23.69 -15.69 -12.47
N ILE A 1083 23.85 -14.43 -12.89
CA ILE A 1083 24.77 -13.47 -12.28
C ILE A 1083 24.02 -12.63 -11.22
N TYR A 1084 24.62 -12.45 -10.04
CA TYR A 1084 24.04 -11.75 -8.89
C TYR A 1084 24.80 -10.45 -8.57
N GLN A 1085 24.51 -9.40 -9.33
CA GLN A 1085 25.02 -8.05 -9.06
C GLN A 1085 24.17 -7.32 -8.01
N ALA A 1086 24.80 -6.43 -7.23
CA ALA A 1086 24.11 -5.62 -6.24
C ALA A 1086 23.09 -4.67 -6.90
N GLY A 1087 21.88 -4.59 -6.35
CA GLY A 1087 20.79 -3.72 -6.84
C GLY A 1087 19.94 -4.31 -7.97
N VAL A 1088 20.42 -5.32 -8.70
CA VAL A 1088 19.64 -5.99 -9.77
C VAL A 1088 18.50 -6.82 -9.16
N LYS A 1089 17.30 -6.73 -9.75
CA LYS A 1089 16.10 -7.43 -9.27
C LYS A 1089 15.93 -8.79 -9.97
N GLY A 1090 15.16 -9.67 -9.33
CA GLY A 1090 15.12 -11.09 -9.67
C GLY A 1090 14.67 -11.45 -11.10
N GLY A 1091 13.90 -10.60 -11.78
CA GLY A 1091 13.52 -10.80 -13.19
C GLY A 1091 14.55 -10.28 -14.21
N ASP A 1092 15.35 -9.30 -13.79
CA ASP A 1092 16.28 -8.56 -14.64
C ASP A 1092 17.69 -9.18 -14.65
N ARG A 1093 17.94 -10.19 -13.79
CA ARG A 1093 19.20 -10.98 -13.76
C ARG A 1093 19.53 -11.55 -15.13
N GLU A 1094 20.80 -11.52 -15.48
CA GLU A 1094 21.34 -12.15 -16.68
C GLU A 1094 21.66 -13.63 -16.42
N VAL A 1095 21.41 -14.48 -17.42
CA VAL A 1095 21.89 -15.88 -17.40
C VAL A 1095 23.39 -15.83 -17.56
N ASN A 1096 24.12 -16.58 -16.74
CA ASN A 1096 25.57 -16.52 -16.70
C ASN A 1096 26.18 -17.11 -17.99
N PRO A 1097 26.96 -16.35 -18.79
CA PRO A 1097 27.57 -16.87 -20.02
C PRO A 1097 28.44 -18.10 -19.78
N LYS A 1098 29.15 -18.17 -18.65
CA LYS A 1098 29.95 -19.36 -18.27
C LYS A 1098 29.09 -20.61 -18.09
N PHE A 1099 27.88 -20.47 -17.52
CA PHE A 1099 26.94 -21.58 -17.42
C PHE A 1099 26.45 -21.99 -18.82
N THR A 1100 26.07 -21.03 -19.65
CA THR A 1100 25.61 -21.25 -21.03
C THR A 1100 26.68 -21.88 -21.93
N GLU A 1101 27.96 -21.72 -21.60
CA GLU A 1101 29.08 -22.39 -22.26
C GLU A 1101 29.30 -23.81 -21.70
N LEU A 1102 29.43 -23.94 -20.39
CA LEU A 1102 29.65 -25.21 -19.68
C LEU A 1102 28.56 -26.25 -19.97
N ILE A 1103 27.28 -25.84 -19.98
CA ILE A 1103 26.15 -26.76 -20.21
C ILE A 1103 26.18 -27.43 -21.60
N LYS A 1104 26.88 -26.84 -22.59
CA LYS A 1104 27.03 -27.43 -23.94
C LYS A 1104 27.82 -28.74 -23.91
N ASN A 1105 28.79 -28.86 -22.99
CA ASN A 1105 29.56 -30.09 -22.80
C ASN A 1105 28.69 -31.25 -22.26
N TYR A 1106 27.52 -30.91 -21.71
CA TYR A 1106 26.53 -31.81 -21.14
C TYR A 1106 25.21 -31.81 -21.93
N ALA A 1107 25.23 -31.30 -23.18
CA ALA A 1107 24.04 -31.18 -24.01
C ALA A 1107 23.41 -32.55 -24.30
N ALA A 1108 22.10 -32.63 -24.20
CA ALA A 1108 21.32 -33.84 -24.41
C ALA A 1108 20.26 -33.63 -25.49
N GLU A 1109 20.00 -34.65 -26.30
CA GLU A 1109 18.98 -34.57 -27.35
C GLU A 1109 17.57 -34.42 -26.74
N ALA A 1110 16.89 -33.34 -27.12
CA ALA A 1110 15.53 -33.04 -26.70
C ALA A 1110 14.52 -33.88 -27.51
N LYS A 1111 14.04 -34.98 -26.91
CA LYS A 1111 13.11 -35.92 -27.57
C LYS A 1111 11.78 -35.31 -28.05
N GLU A 1112 11.37 -34.19 -27.46
CA GLU A 1112 10.23 -33.39 -27.87
C GLU A 1112 10.55 -31.90 -27.68
N GLN A 1113 9.79 -31.01 -28.33
CA GLN A 1113 9.94 -29.57 -28.15
C GLN A 1113 9.77 -29.18 -26.67
N VAL A 1114 10.76 -28.46 -26.13
CA VAL A 1114 10.74 -27.97 -24.75
C VAL A 1114 9.77 -26.79 -24.61
N THR A 1115 8.48 -27.11 -24.42
CA THR A 1115 7.43 -26.13 -24.17
C THR A 1115 7.31 -25.79 -22.68
N THR A 1116 6.64 -24.67 -22.37
CA THR A 1116 6.29 -24.32 -20.97
C THR A 1116 5.52 -25.43 -20.26
N GLU A 1117 4.65 -26.15 -20.98
CA GLU A 1117 3.86 -27.25 -20.43
C GLU A 1117 4.71 -28.52 -20.21
N SER A 1118 5.60 -28.85 -21.14
CA SER A 1118 6.56 -29.96 -20.98
C SER A 1118 7.45 -29.75 -19.75
N ILE A 1119 7.98 -28.54 -19.54
CA ILE A 1119 8.75 -28.18 -18.33
C ILE A 1119 7.90 -28.40 -17.06
N GLN A 1120 6.65 -27.93 -17.06
CA GLN A 1120 5.76 -28.03 -15.91
C GLN A 1120 5.43 -29.48 -15.55
N TRP A 1121 5.02 -30.30 -16.52
CA TRP A 1121 4.66 -31.69 -16.27
C TRP A 1121 5.87 -32.58 -15.99
N ARG A 1122 7.00 -32.42 -16.69
CA ARG A 1122 8.22 -33.22 -16.41
C ARG A 1122 8.70 -32.99 -14.98
N THR A 1123 8.84 -31.74 -14.56
CA THR A 1123 9.21 -31.37 -13.18
C THR A 1123 8.14 -31.81 -12.17
N GLY A 1124 6.86 -31.57 -12.49
CA GLY A 1124 5.72 -31.84 -11.60
C GLY A 1124 5.48 -33.33 -11.36
N LEU A 1125 5.42 -34.16 -12.41
CA LEU A 1125 5.19 -35.60 -12.28
C LEU A 1125 6.30 -36.27 -11.47
N ARG A 1126 7.56 -35.84 -11.65
CA ARG A 1126 8.71 -36.32 -10.84
C ARG A 1126 8.54 -36.01 -9.36
N PHE A 1127 8.08 -34.81 -9.00
CA PHE A 1127 7.75 -34.42 -7.63
C PHE A 1127 6.57 -35.25 -7.05
N LEU A 1128 5.49 -35.39 -7.81
CA LEU A 1128 4.26 -36.09 -7.38
C LEU A 1128 4.48 -37.59 -7.20
N ASN A 1129 5.21 -38.22 -8.11
CA ASN A 1129 5.54 -39.64 -8.06
C ASN A 1129 6.38 -39.96 -6.81
N GLU A 1130 7.36 -39.12 -6.49
CA GLU A 1130 8.20 -39.32 -5.30
C GLU A 1130 7.48 -38.97 -4.00
N ALA A 1131 6.53 -38.01 -4.02
CA ALA A 1131 5.61 -37.79 -2.90
C ALA A 1131 4.79 -39.05 -2.60
N ALA A 1132 4.13 -39.63 -3.61
CA ALA A 1132 3.41 -40.90 -3.46
C ALA A 1132 4.32 -42.04 -2.99
N ARG A 1133 5.57 -42.10 -3.47
CA ARG A 1133 6.54 -43.11 -3.07
C ARG A 1133 6.97 -42.98 -1.61
N CYS A 1134 7.08 -41.77 -1.09
CA CYS A 1134 7.36 -41.56 0.34
C CYS A 1134 6.19 -41.99 1.25
N LEU A 1135 4.95 -42.02 0.74
CA LEU A 1135 3.80 -42.58 1.45
C LEU A 1135 3.76 -44.12 1.34
N GLU A 1136 4.06 -44.66 0.17
CA GLU A 1136 4.22 -46.10 -0.12
C GLU A 1136 5.31 -46.75 0.77
N GLU A 1137 6.48 -46.11 0.86
CA GLU A 1137 7.62 -46.51 1.70
C GLU A 1137 7.45 -46.16 3.19
N LYS A 1138 6.35 -45.48 3.58
CA LYS A 1138 6.05 -45.02 4.95
C LYS A 1138 7.07 -44.02 5.54
N ILE A 1139 7.84 -43.33 4.70
CA ILE A 1139 8.62 -42.14 5.08
C ILE A 1139 7.69 -41.03 5.57
N ILE A 1140 6.49 -40.91 5.00
CA ILE A 1140 5.36 -40.18 5.62
C ILE A 1140 4.22 -41.16 5.90
N THR A 1141 3.50 -40.92 6.99
CA THR A 1141 2.37 -41.76 7.43
C THR A 1141 1.00 -41.15 7.13
N SER A 1142 0.95 -39.92 6.62
CA SER A 1142 -0.28 -39.20 6.29
C SER A 1142 -0.09 -38.30 5.07
N PRO A 1143 -1.03 -38.31 4.09
CA PRO A 1143 -1.09 -37.32 3.02
C PRO A 1143 -1.08 -35.87 3.52
N THR A 1144 -1.73 -35.61 4.67
CA THR A 1144 -1.80 -34.29 5.30
C THR A 1144 -0.42 -33.75 5.66
N ASP A 1145 0.40 -34.57 6.31
CA ASP A 1145 1.75 -34.16 6.75
C ASP A 1145 2.69 -34.04 5.53
N GLY A 1146 2.47 -34.87 4.50
CA GLY A 1146 3.13 -34.72 3.21
C GLY A 1146 2.77 -33.42 2.47
N ASP A 1147 1.49 -33.06 2.42
CA ASP A 1147 1.03 -31.81 1.80
C ASP A 1147 1.55 -30.58 2.55
N ILE A 1148 1.53 -30.61 3.88
CA ILE A 1148 2.09 -29.56 4.73
C ILE A 1148 3.62 -29.44 4.55
N GLY A 1149 4.35 -30.56 4.51
CA GLY A 1149 5.79 -30.56 4.25
C GLY A 1149 6.15 -29.96 2.88
N ALA A 1150 5.45 -30.38 1.84
CA ALA A 1150 5.67 -29.89 0.48
C ALA A 1150 5.34 -28.39 0.32
N VAL A 1151 4.26 -27.92 0.94
CA VAL A 1151 3.84 -26.51 0.81
C VAL A 1151 4.67 -25.57 1.70
N PHE A 1152 4.90 -25.91 2.98
CA PHE A 1152 5.58 -25.03 3.93
C PHE A 1152 7.11 -25.18 3.98
N GLY A 1153 7.67 -26.25 3.41
CA GLY A 1153 9.12 -26.46 3.24
C GLY A 1153 9.60 -26.18 1.82
N LEU A 1154 9.00 -26.85 0.83
CA LEU A 1154 9.44 -26.79 -0.58
C LEU A 1154 8.73 -25.73 -1.43
N GLY A 1155 7.72 -25.06 -0.89
CA GLY A 1155 6.95 -24.05 -1.61
C GLY A 1155 6.06 -24.63 -2.72
N PHE A 1156 5.61 -25.88 -2.60
CA PHE A 1156 4.61 -26.44 -3.53
C PHE A 1156 3.37 -25.52 -3.58
N PRO A 1157 2.74 -25.29 -4.75
CA PRO A 1157 1.77 -24.21 -4.90
C PRO A 1157 0.56 -24.31 -3.95
N PRO A 1158 0.36 -23.37 -3.00
CA PRO A 1158 -0.66 -23.50 -1.95
C PRO A 1158 -2.10 -23.66 -2.47
N MET A 1159 -2.47 -22.96 -3.56
CA MET A 1159 -3.79 -23.09 -4.18
C MET A 1159 -4.05 -24.44 -4.87
N LYS A 1160 -3.03 -25.32 -4.97
CA LYS A 1160 -3.19 -26.73 -5.38
C LYS A 1160 -3.32 -27.68 -4.18
N GLY A 1161 -3.08 -27.18 -2.96
CA GLY A 1161 -3.32 -27.89 -1.69
C GLY A 1161 -2.19 -28.79 -1.20
N GLY A 1162 -1.11 -28.94 -1.99
CA GLY A 1162 -0.07 -29.95 -1.78
C GLY A 1162 -0.10 -31.04 -2.86
N PRO A 1163 0.95 -31.88 -2.99
CA PRO A 1163 1.02 -32.95 -3.98
C PRO A 1163 -0.17 -33.91 -3.94
N PHE A 1164 -0.60 -34.37 -2.76
CA PHE A 1164 -1.69 -35.34 -2.62
C PHE A 1164 -3.04 -34.73 -2.95
N ARG A 1165 -3.34 -33.56 -2.36
CA ARG A 1165 -4.56 -32.81 -2.69
C ARG A 1165 -4.62 -32.43 -4.17
N PHE A 1166 -3.48 -32.16 -4.81
CA PHE A 1166 -3.43 -31.88 -6.25
C PHE A 1166 -3.74 -33.12 -7.10
N MET A 1167 -3.19 -34.29 -6.75
CA MET A 1167 -3.50 -35.56 -7.45
C MET A 1167 -4.99 -35.91 -7.34
N ASP A 1168 -5.60 -35.75 -6.16
CA ASP A 1168 -7.04 -35.95 -5.97
C ASP A 1168 -7.90 -34.97 -6.77
N THR A 1169 -7.45 -33.72 -6.89
CA THR A 1169 -8.19 -32.64 -7.59
C THR A 1169 -8.07 -32.76 -9.12
N TYR A 1170 -6.93 -33.24 -9.62
CA TYR A 1170 -6.73 -33.49 -11.06
C TYR A 1170 -7.35 -34.82 -11.52
N GLY A 1171 -7.29 -35.84 -10.64
CA GLY A 1171 -7.69 -37.23 -10.86
C GLY A 1171 -6.48 -38.15 -10.97
N VAL A 1172 -6.35 -39.10 -10.04
CA VAL A 1172 -5.19 -39.99 -9.90
C VAL A 1172 -4.93 -40.79 -11.19
N SER A 1173 -5.97 -41.36 -11.81
CA SER A 1173 -5.83 -42.11 -13.06
C SER A 1173 -5.25 -41.27 -14.21
N LYS A 1174 -5.66 -39.99 -14.33
CA LYS A 1174 -5.08 -39.08 -15.33
C LYS A 1174 -3.61 -38.75 -15.07
N ILE A 1175 -3.20 -38.71 -13.80
CA ILE A 1175 -1.79 -38.56 -13.42
C ILE A 1175 -1.00 -39.82 -13.82
N VAL A 1176 -1.57 -41.01 -13.65
CA VAL A 1176 -0.98 -42.29 -14.10
C VAL A 1176 -0.89 -42.36 -15.63
N ASP A 1177 -1.93 -41.93 -16.36
CA ASP A 1177 -1.92 -41.85 -17.83
C ASP A 1177 -0.83 -40.90 -18.34
N LEU A 1178 -0.70 -39.72 -17.73
CA LEU A 1178 0.38 -38.78 -18.00
C LEU A 1178 1.75 -39.41 -17.69
N MET A 1179 1.92 -40.06 -16.53
CA MET A 1179 3.18 -40.72 -16.17
C MET A 1179 3.57 -41.80 -17.18
N ASN A 1180 2.61 -42.61 -17.64
CA ASN A 1180 2.86 -43.62 -18.68
C ASN A 1180 3.19 -42.99 -20.06
N SER A 1181 2.58 -41.85 -20.40
CA SER A 1181 2.89 -41.07 -21.62
C SER A 1181 4.29 -40.43 -21.57
N TYR A 1182 4.73 -39.94 -20.41
CA TYR A 1182 6.10 -39.48 -20.22
C TYR A 1182 7.11 -40.63 -20.09
N ARG A 1183 6.70 -41.81 -19.59
CA ARG A 1183 7.51 -43.03 -19.51
C ARG A 1183 7.86 -43.59 -20.90
N SER A 1184 6.89 -43.69 -21.81
CA SER A 1184 7.17 -44.19 -23.17
C SER A 1184 8.14 -43.30 -23.94
N LYS A 1185 8.11 -41.99 -23.68
CA LYS A 1185 9.02 -40.99 -24.28
C LYS A 1185 10.40 -40.96 -23.62
N TYR A 1186 10.44 -40.79 -22.29
CA TYR A 1186 11.65 -40.44 -21.53
C TYR A 1186 12.20 -41.58 -20.64
N GLY A 1187 11.54 -42.73 -20.60
CA GLY A 1187 11.98 -43.95 -19.92
C GLY A 1187 11.44 -44.12 -18.49
N GLU A 1188 11.90 -45.19 -17.83
CA GLU A 1188 11.42 -45.66 -16.52
C GLU A 1188 11.48 -44.62 -15.38
N ARG A 1189 12.26 -43.54 -15.52
CA ARG A 1189 12.33 -42.44 -14.55
C ARG A 1189 11.01 -41.68 -14.34
N PHE A 1190 10.01 -41.95 -15.18
CA PHE A 1190 8.62 -41.46 -15.09
C PHE A 1190 7.59 -42.55 -14.74
N ALA A 1191 8.00 -43.81 -14.51
CA ALA A 1191 7.06 -44.88 -14.18
C ALA A 1191 6.33 -44.60 -12.85
N PRO A 1192 4.99 -44.71 -12.80
CA PRO A 1192 4.20 -44.45 -11.58
C PRO A 1192 4.55 -45.45 -10.46
N THR A 1193 4.34 -45.05 -9.20
CA THR A 1193 4.36 -45.99 -8.05
C THR A 1193 3.27 -47.05 -8.16
N GLN A 1194 3.44 -48.17 -7.47
CA GLN A 1194 2.43 -49.22 -7.41
C GLN A 1194 1.17 -48.69 -6.71
N LEU A 1195 1.35 -47.90 -5.65
CA LEU A 1195 0.30 -47.15 -4.96
C LEU A 1195 -0.55 -46.30 -5.92
N LEU A 1196 0.07 -45.51 -6.81
CA LEU A 1196 -0.68 -44.70 -7.78
C LEU A 1196 -1.40 -45.57 -8.82
N VAL A 1197 -0.76 -46.65 -9.29
CA VAL A 1197 -1.36 -47.60 -10.24
C VAL A 1197 -2.59 -48.29 -9.65
N ASP A 1198 -2.53 -48.72 -8.39
CA ASP A 1198 -3.65 -49.41 -7.75
C ASP A 1198 -4.78 -48.45 -7.36
N MET A 1199 -4.45 -47.26 -6.83
CA MET A 1199 -5.45 -46.20 -6.63
C MET A 1199 -6.15 -45.79 -7.93
N ALA A 1200 -5.45 -45.77 -9.07
CA ALA A 1200 -6.02 -45.46 -10.38
C ALA A 1200 -6.96 -46.55 -10.92
N LYS A 1201 -6.76 -47.83 -10.56
CA LYS A 1201 -7.68 -48.94 -10.87
C LYS A 1201 -8.96 -48.90 -10.02
N GLU A 1202 -8.82 -48.46 -8.77
CA GLU A 1202 -9.87 -48.51 -7.76
C GLU A 1202 -10.65 -47.18 -7.60
N ASP A 1203 -10.37 -46.18 -8.44
CA ASP A 1203 -10.83 -44.77 -8.34
C ASP A 1203 -10.66 -44.15 -6.93
N LYS A 1204 -9.59 -44.53 -6.23
CA LYS A 1204 -9.29 -44.08 -4.88
C LYS A 1204 -8.58 -42.73 -4.86
N LYS A 1205 -8.81 -42.01 -3.75
CA LYS A 1205 -8.24 -40.70 -3.43
C LYS A 1205 -7.41 -40.79 -2.15
N PHE A 1206 -6.45 -39.88 -2.00
CA PHE A 1206 -5.67 -39.73 -0.77
C PHE A 1206 -6.50 -39.15 0.38
N TYR A 1207 -7.52 -38.35 0.05
CA TYR A 1207 -8.51 -37.81 0.97
C TYR A 1207 -9.91 -38.28 0.56
N SER A 1208 -10.33 -39.42 1.11
CA SER A 1208 -11.68 -39.99 1.01
C SER A 1208 -12.59 -39.50 2.13
#